data_AF-A0A2M9Z9D7-F1
#
_entry.id   AF-A0A2M9Z9D7-F1
#
_cell.length_a   1.000
_cell.length_b   1.000
_cell.length_c   1.000
_cell.angle_alpha   90.00
_cell.angle_beta   90.00
_cell.angle_gamma   90.00
#
_symmetry.space_group_name_H-M   'P 1'
#
loop_
_entity.id
_entity.type
_entity.pdbx_description
1 polymer ?
#
loop_
_entity_poly.entity_id
_entity_poly.type
_entity_poly.pdbx_seq_one_letter_code
_entity_poly.pdbx_strand_id
1 'polypeptide(L)'
;MNLFRNIRNTFLLCVSIAVLPFFSAYAEERIPVFPIAGSMSGVPLNTYMSVRAVSPGENFSLQNLDSGSWYGLDKNSVSYSFTEDVFLAKLRVQSPPKEGTISWYFVLNNTGMENLILYRKVAKPEGVVWAELSRDMRMSYIQPAFLIESPPNKEEEFLVQASSRRSIVLNFQAWAPKEFAAHIQSENLLLGIFFGAIGIMLVYNGFVAFVVKDSSYFFYVLYLLFYALWQLSVTGIGARFVVPAPATSWNDYLTGFAFLSVAFSLLFTRAFLHMERETGWKNMAFLVLAGFAFLGFFASLFPSIYRPMIRAVSWYPFIAAMMVVYSAAVRLFKGYRPARYFLIAWSVLIISVLVTSLRNLSWIPDNFVTHWSAPFGALIEMTFLSFALADRIKTLEKDSLQARLENYESQLKLTEIEQELKIARELQESILPERVPEVKNLKLSVRSEFASSVGGDFYDFQYLDSGKLGIFLSDVSGHGIPAAIIASMVKLAFSIESRKNDDPAEVLRSINRSLSGKYGKHFITAAYLLVDGETGRVVYSNAGHPPVVSIARESGEAREIFLPGWIMGMDPNLKNSVIDFQMKPGDRLVIYTDGITEARSVAGEIYGFQKFYKLLEDNISISGEKLADLLFSTIRKFAGNRKHFEDDLTLIILDYQPVSESQSKREVTSTLSKN
;
A
#
# COMPACT_ATOMS: atom_id res chain seq x y z
N MET A 1 6.34 44.76 3.51
CA MET A 1 5.18 44.71 4.44
C MET A 1 3.96 45.50 3.95
N ASN A 2 4.09 46.59 3.18
CA ASN A 2 2.95 47.37 2.67
C ASN A 2 2.25 46.76 1.43
N LEU A 3 2.93 45.92 0.63
CA LEU A 3 2.34 45.30 -0.57
C LEU A 3 1.30 44.21 -0.23
N PHE A 4 1.55 43.40 0.80
CA PHE A 4 0.62 42.36 1.29
C PHE A 4 -0.62 42.95 1.97
N ARG A 5 -0.48 44.11 2.62
CA ARG A 5 -1.60 44.81 3.26
C ARG A 5 -2.52 45.48 2.23
N ASN A 6 -1.94 46.00 1.14
CA ASN A 6 -2.73 46.50 0.01
C ASN A 6 -3.42 45.36 -0.74
N ILE A 7 -2.77 44.21 -1.03
CA ILE A 7 -3.47 43.09 -1.69
C ILE A 7 -4.60 42.53 -0.81
N ARG A 8 -4.41 42.43 0.52
CA ARG A 8 -5.48 42.02 1.44
C ARG A 8 -6.63 43.02 1.47
N ASN A 9 -6.33 44.31 1.48
CA ASN A 9 -7.36 45.36 1.48
C ASN A 9 -8.04 45.49 0.12
N THR A 10 -7.35 45.31 -1.01
CA THR A 10 -7.91 45.34 -2.36
C THR A 10 -8.70 44.07 -2.66
N PHE A 11 -8.27 42.90 -2.17
CA PHE A 11 -9.04 41.64 -2.27
C PHE A 11 -10.28 41.67 -1.36
N LEU A 12 -10.17 42.23 -0.15
CA LEU A 12 -11.32 42.53 0.70
C LEU A 12 -12.23 43.59 0.06
N LEU A 13 -11.69 44.63 -0.59
CA LEU A 13 -12.48 45.66 -1.30
C LEU A 13 -13.21 45.07 -2.50
N CYS A 14 -12.55 44.26 -3.33
CA CYS A 14 -13.16 43.65 -4.51
C CYS A 14 -14.23 42.62 -4.15
N VAL A 15 -14.11 41.93 -3.01
CA VAL A 15 -15.15 41.00 -2.51
C VAL A 15 -16.26 41.72 -1.74
N SER A 16 -16.01 42.89 -1.16
CA SER A 16 -17.05 43.69 -0.46
C SER A 16 -17.83 44.64 -1.37
N ILE A 17 -17.32 44.97 -2.57
CA ILE A 17 -18.02 45.83 -3.54
C ILE A 17 -19.10 45.08 -4.38
N ALA A 18 -19.17 43.74 -4.31
CA ALA A 18 -20.00 42.95 -5.23
C ALA A 18 -21.39 42.49 -4.73
N VAL A 19 -21.83 42.82 -3.50
CA VAL A 19 -23.12 42.30 -2.97
C VAL A 19 -23.90 43.34 -2.16
N LEU A 20 -24.21 44.47 -2.79
CA LEU A 20 -25.40 45.24 -2.44
C LEU A 20 -26.36 45.11 -3.61
N PRO A 21 -27.55 44.49 -3.46
CA PRO A 21 -28.57 44.64 -4.49
C PRO A 21 -28.86 46.13 -4.60
N PHE A 22 -28.57 46.72 -5.76
CA PHE A 22 -29.04 48.05 -6.12
C PHE A 22 -30.56 48.01 -6.08
N PHE A 23 -31.16 48.59 -5.04
CA PHE A 23 -32.58 48.89 -5.01
C PHE A 23 -32.84 50.00 -6.02
N SER A 24 -33.76 49.79 -6.97
CA SER A 24 -34.40 50.95 -7.57
C SER A 24 -35.43 51.46 -6.54
N ALA A 25 -35.25 52.70 -6.09
CA ALA A 25 -36.11 53.28 -5.08
C ALA A 25 -37.40 53.79 -5.76
N TYR A 26 -38.47 52.99 -5.69
CA TYR A 26 -39.83 53.46 -5.97
C TYR A 26 -40.59 53.69 -4.66
N ALA A 27 -41.38 54.75 -4.60
CA ALA A 27 -42.31 54.99 -3.50
C ALA A 27 -43.40 53.89 -3.47
N GLU A 28 -43.84 53.49 -2.26
CA GLU A 28 -44.83 52.42 -1.99
C GLU A 28 -46.12 52.55 -2.82
N GLU A 29 -46.52 53.77 -3.19
CA GLU A 29 -47.69 54.06 -4.03
C GLU A 29 -47.63 53.49 -5.47
N ARG A 30 -46.45 53.10 -5.98
CA ARG A 30 -46.30 52.61 -7.37
C ARG A 30 -46.34 51.08 -7.55
N ILE A 31 -46.51 50.29 -6.49
CA ILE A 31 -46.44 48.82 -6.59
C ILE A 31 -47.80 48.24 -7.02
N PRO A 32 -47.87 47.47 -8.12
CA PRO A 32 -49.13 46.95 -8.66
C PRO A 32 -49.79 45.93 -7.74
N VAL A 33 -51.12 45.84 -7.81
CA VAL A 33 -51.91 44.80 -7.12
C VAL A 33 -51.84 43.50 -7.93
N PHE A 34 -51.57 42.38 -7.28
CA PHE A 34 -51.47 41.07 -7.94
C PHE A 34 -52.87 40.52 -8.28
N PRO A 35 -53.19 40.24 -9.56
CA PRO A 35 -54.48 39.66 -9.93
C PRO A 35 -54.49 38.14 -9.75
N ILE A 36 -55.38 37.60 -8.92
CA ILE A 36 -55.56 36.14 -8.78
C ILE A 36 -56.23 35.60 -10.05
N ALA A 37 -55.69 34.49 -10.57
CA ALA A 37 -56.28 33.75 -11.68
C ALA A 37 -56.64 32.31 -11.28
N GLY A 38 -57.55 31.68 -12.03
CA GLY A 38 -57.94 30.28 -11.79
C GLY A 38 -56.86 29.24 -12.18
N SER A 39 -55.85 29.65 -12.95
CA SER A 39 -54.66 28.87 -13.30
C SER A 39 -53.44 29.74 -13.00
N MET A 40 -52.52 29.23 -12.18
CA MET A 40 -51.35 29.94 -11.66
C MET A 40 -50.26 28.90 -11.41
N SER A 41 -49.29 28.79 -12.30
CA SER A 41 -48.25 27.77 -12.23
C SER A 41 -46.94 28.41 -11.77
N GLY A 42 -46.83 28.69 -10.48
CA GLY A 42 -45.61 29.25 -9.89
C GLY A 42 -45.34 30.66 -10.34
N VAL A 43 -46.39 31.49 -10.37
CA VAL A 43 -46.29 32.88 -10.80
C VAL A 43 -45.46 33.65 -9.76
N PRO A 44 -44.36 34.31 -10.15
CA PRO A 44 -43.52 35.05 -9.22
C PRO A 44 -44.27 36.25 -8.65
N LEU A 45 -44.28 36.38 -7.32
CA LEU A 45 -44.98 37.45 -6.60
C LEU A 45 -44.08 38.64 -6.27
N ASN A 46 -42.76 38.46 -6.31
CA ASN A 46 -41.80 39.46 -5.86
C ASN A 46 -42.04 40.87 -6.46
N THR A 47 -42.34 40.96 -7.76
CA THR A 47 -42.59 42.25 -8.45
C THR A 47 -43.86 42.97 -8.00
N TYR A 48 -44.72 42.30 -7.23
CA TYR A 48 -45.94 42.84 -6.63
C TYR A 48 -45.78 43.10 -5.12
N MET A 49 -44.56 42.96 -4.58
CA MET A 49 -44.29 43.08 -3.16
C MET A 49 -43.40 44.28 -2.84
N SER A 50 -43.67 44.92 -1.69
CA SER A 50 -42.71 45.80 -1.04
C SER A 50 -42.01 45.06 0.09
N VAL A 51 -40.70 45.29 0.25
CA VAL A 51 -39.89 44.69 1.30
C VAL A 51 -39.25 45.75 2.17
N ARG A 52 -39.15 45.44 3.45
CA ARG A 52 -38.37 46.16 4.46
C ARG A 52 -37.53 45.17 5.25
N ALA A 53 -36.26 45.49 5.44
CA ALA A 53 -35.40 44.79 6.38
C ALA A 53 -35.43 45.51 7.74
N VAL A 54 -35.65 44.76 8.82
CA VAL A 54 -35.66 45.26 10.20
C VAL A 54 -34.42 44.71 10.91
N SER A 55 -33.52 45.60 11.32
CA SER A 55 -32.24 45.19 11.91
C SER A 55 -32.35 44.85 13.40
N PRO A 56 -31.44 44.00 13.92
CA PRO A 56 -31.43 43.65 15.34
C PRO A 56 -31.24 44.90 16.22
N GLY A 57 -32.27 45.25 17.00
CA GLY A 57 -32.29 46.43 17.87
C GLY A 57 -33.33 47.49 17.49
N GLU A 58 -33.98 47.37 16.33
CA GLU A 58 -35.12 48.21 15.97
C GLU A 58 -36.39 47.71 16.67
N ASN A 59 -37.08 48.59 17.42
CA ASN A 59 -38.35 48.27 18.08
C ASN A 59 -39.48 48.14 17.05
N PHE A 60 -39.68 46.93 16.55
CA PHE A 60 -40.75 46.60 15.62
C PHE A 60 -42.01 46.08 16.35
N SER A 61 -43.18 46.61 15.98
CA SER A 61 -44.47 46.05 16.36
C SER A 61 -45.41 46.00 15.14
N LEU A 62 -46.30 45.01 15.10
CA LEU A 62 -47.33 44.88 14.06
C LEU A 62 -48.32 46.06 14.02
N GLN A 63 -48.30 46.95 15.01
CA GLN A 63 -49.14 48.15 15.09
C GLN A 63 -48.45 49.40 14.51
N ASN A 64 -47.12 49.41 14.36
CA ASN A 64 -46.33 50.53 13.85
C ASN A 64 -45.59 50.16 12.54
N LEU A 65 -46.33 49.69 11.53
CA LEU A 65 -45.76 49.25 10.25
C LEU A 65 -45.40 50.40 9.29
N ASP A 66 -46.00 51.58 9.50
CA ASP A 66 -45.86 52.73 8.59
C ASP A 66 -44.63 53.61 8.91
N SER A 67 -43.99 53.40 10.06
CA SER A 67 -42.75 54.10 10.41
C SER A 67 -41.55 53.42 9.76
N GLY A 68 -41.25 53.73 8.49
CA GLY A 68 -40.03 53.27 7.79
C GLY A 68 -40.13 53.34 6.26
N SER A 69 -38.99 53.18 5.57
CA SER A 69 -38.93 53.15 4.09
C SER A 69 -39.14 51.74 3.55
N TRP A 70 -40.13 51.58 2.67
CA TRP A 70 -40.43 50.34 1.95
C TRP A 70 -39.85 50.40 0.53
N TYR A 71 -39.35 49.27 0.02
CA TYR A 71 -38.74 49.18 -1.31
C TYR A 71 -39.44 48.12 -2.15
N GLY A 72 -39.70 48.40 -3.43
CA GLY A 72 -40.18 47.39 -4.38
C GLY A 72 -39.09 46.39 -4.76
N LEU A 73 -39.46 45.17 -5.16
CA LEU A 73 -38.53 44.18 -5.72
C LEU A 73 -38.66 44.10 -7.24
N ASP A 74 -37.62 44.45 -7.99
CA ASP A 74 -37.67 44.41 -9.47
C ASP A 74 -37.32 43.05 -10.09
N LYS A 75 -36.90 42.08 -9.27
CA LYS A 75 -36.48 40.75 -9.70
C LYS A 75 -37.42 39.69 -9.16
N ASN A 76 -37.67 38.66 -9.97
CA ASN A 76 -38.44 37.48 -9.60
C ASN A 76 -37.88 36.75 -8.36
N SER A 77 -36.59 36.89 -8.09
CA SER A 77 -35.95 36.46 -6.85
C SER A 77 -34.91 37.47 -6.41
N VAL A 78 -34.81 37.68 -5.10
CA VAL A 78 -33.77 38.55 -4.51
C VAL A 78 -33.01 37.77 -3.46
N SER A 79 -31.71 37.62 -3.69
CA SER A 79 -30.79 36.97 -2.76
C SER A 79 -30.17 38.00 -1.83
N TYR A 80 -30.34 37.78 -0.53
CA TYR A 80 -29.64 38.45 0.55
C TYR A 80 -28.55 37.53 1.08
N SER A 81 -27.38 38.11 1.36
CA SER A 81 -26.29 37.41 2.03
C SER A 81 -26.67 37.06 3.48
N PHE A 82 -25.72 36.52 4.24
CA PHE A 82 -25.91 36.22 5.66
C PHE A 82 -26.19 37.49 6.47
N THR A 83 -27.46 37.74 6.80
CA THR A 83 -27.91 38.86 7.64
C THR A 83 -28.64 38.37 8.88
N GLU A 84 -28.74 39.23 9.88
CA GLU A 84 -29.54 39.05 11.09
C GLU A 84 -30.89 39.77 11.01
N ASP A 85 -31.13 40.49 9.92
CA ASP A 85 -32.35 41.27 9.72
C ASP A 85 -33.57 40.36 9.56
N VAL A 86 -34.71 40.83 10.06
CA VAL A 86 -36.02 40.25 9.79
C VAL A 86 -36.59 40.94 8.56
N PHE A 87 -36.93 40.17 7.54
CA PHE A 87 -37.54 40.69 6.32
C PHE A 87 -39.05 40.72 6.46
N LEU A 88 -39.62 41.89 6.26
CA LEU A 88 -41.06 42.11 6.15
C LEU A 88 -41.39 42.35 4.70
N ALA A 89 -42.37 41.63 4.16
CA ALA A 89 -42.84 41.82 2.80
C ALA A 89 -44.35 42.02 2.76
N LYS A 90 -44.83 43.13 2.19
CA LYS A 90 -46.27 43.37 1.97
C LYS A 90 -46.66 42.95 0.57
N LEU A 91 -47.85 42.39 0.44
CA LEU A 91 -48.44 41.97 -0.83
C LEU A 91 -49.92 42.39 -0.87
N ARG A 92 -50.34 43.04 -1.97
CA ARG A 92 -51.74 43.35 -2.25
C ARG A 92 -52.25 42.46 -3.36
N VAL A 93 -53.43 41.89 -3.17
CA VAL A 93 -54.00 40.88 -4.06
C VAL A 93 -55.44 41.23 -4.40
N GLN A 94 -55.81 41.13 -5.68
CA GLN A 94 -57.17 41.35 -6.18
C GLN A 94 -57.79 40.03 -6.64
N SER A 95 -58.93 39.68 -6.05
CA SER A 95 -59.73 38.53 -6.50
C SER A 95 -60.58 38.90 -7.72
N PRO A 96 -60.74 38.00 -8.70
CA PRO A 96 -61.51 38.28 -9.91
C PRO A 96 -63.02 38.41 -9.60
N PRO A 97 -63.77 39.14 -10.46
CA PRO A 97 -65.21 39.33 -10.32
C PRO A 97 -65.97 38.10 -10.86
N LYS A 98 -65.80 36.95 -10.21
CA LYS A 98 -66.48 35.68 -10.56
C LYS A 98 -67.20 35.14 -9.32
N GLU A 99 -68.36 34.52 -9.47
CA GLU A 99 -69.05 33.89 -8.33
C GLU A 99 -68.22 32.73 -7.75
N GLY A 100 -67.97 32.77 -6.44
CA GLY A 100 -67.23 31.74 -5.69
C GLY A 100 -65.92 32.23 -5.08
N THR A 101 -65.49 31.58 -3.99
CA THR A 101 -64.17 31.76 -3.40
C THR A 101 -63.10 31.13 -4.30
N ILE A 102 -61.95 31.77 -4.44
CA ILE A 102 -60.79 31.19 -5.14
C ILE A 102 -59.77 30.75 -4.11
N SER A 103 -59.38 29.48 -4.19
CA SER A 103 -58.31 28.90 -3.39
C SER A 103 -56.99 28.95 -4.15
N TRP A 104 -55.94 29.43 -3.49
CA TRP A 104 -54.59 29.49 -4.05
C TRP A 104 -53.54 29.26 -2.97
N TYR A 105 -52.35 28.83 -3.37
CA TYR A 105 -51.22 28.63 -2.48
C TYR A 105 -50.25 29.79 -2.58
N PHE A 106 -49.92 30.38 -1.43
CA PHE A 106 -48.78 31.24 -1.26
C PHE A 106 -47.59 30.40 -0.77
N VAL A 107 -46.50 30.42 -1.53
CA VAL A 107 -45.33 29.58 -1.28
C VAL A 107 -44.07 30.44 -1.32
N LEU A 108 -43.20 30.28 -0.34
CA LEU A 108 -41.83 30.78 -0.42
C LEU A 108 -40.93 29.63 -0.88
N ASN A 109 -40.43 29.74 -2.11
CA ASN A 109 -39.53 28.76 -2.70
C ASN A 109 -38.09 28.92 -2.20
N ASN A 110 -37.89 28.61 -0.92
CA ASN A 110 -36.60 28.63 -0.24
C ASN A 110 -36.57 27.63 0.93
N THR A 111 -35.84 26.53 0.77
CA THR A 111 -35.67 25.48 1.80
C THR A 111 -34.81 25.92 2.98
N GLY A 112 -34.08 27.04 2.86
CA GLY A 112 -33.25 27.61 3.91
C GLY A 112 -34.00 28.51 4.90
N MET A 113 -35.30 28.71 4.72
CA MET A 113 -36.09 29.59 5.59
C MET A 113 -36.47 28.90 6.90
N GLU A 114 -36.05 29.48 8.03
CA GLU A 114 -36.30 28.89 9.36
C GLU A 114 -37.60 29.42 9.96
N ASN A 115 -37.80 30.74 9.92
CA ASN A 115 -39.03 31.39 10.38
C ASN A 115 -39.74 32.04 9.20
N LEU A 116 -40.98 31.63 8.98
CA LEU A 116 -41.88 32.22 8.01
C LEU A 116 -43.28 32.28 8.60
N ILE A 117 -43.77 33.50 8.81
CA ILE A 117 -45.10 33.77 9.33
C ILE A 117 -45.83 34.63 8.30
N LEU A 118 -47.06 34.24 7.95
CA LEU A 118 -47.91 34.97 7.03
C LEU A 118 -49.08 35.56 7.81
N TYR A 119 -49.32 36.85 7.62
CA TYR A 119 -50.43 37.57 8.23
C TYR A 119 -51.40 38.08 7.15
N ARG A 120 -52.69 38.07 7.46
CA ARG A 120 -53.77 38.68 6.66
C ARG A 120 -54.32 39.90 7.40
N LYS A 121 -54.54 41.00 6.69
CA LYS A 121 -55.18 42.20 7.26
C LYS A 121 -56.68 41.99 7.45
N VAL A 122 -57.18 42.15 8.67
CA VAL A 122 -58.61 41.97 9.02
C VAL A 122 -59.12 43.21 9.76
N ALA A 123 -60.24 43.76 9.30
CA ALA A 123 -60.93 44.83 10.00
C ALA A 123 -61.74 44.25 11.17
N LYS A 124 -61.45 44.67 12.40
CA LYS A 124 -62.23 44.37 13.62
C LYS A 124 -62.89 45.64 14.16
N PRO A 125 -63.92 45.54 15.01
CA PRO A 125 -64.59 46.70 15.60
C PRO A 125 -63.66 47.65 16.38
N GLU A 126 -62.54 47.13 16.91
CA GLU A 126 -61.54 47.85 17.71
C GLU A 126 -60.37 48.41 16.86
N GLY A 127 -60.39 48.22 15.54
CA GLY A 127 -59.33 48.65 14.62
C GLY A 127 -58.89 47.57 13.63
N VAL A 128 -57.84 47.87 12.85
CA VAL A 128 -57.25 46.93 11.89
C VAL A 128 -56.23 46.04 12.59
N VAL A 129 -56.36 44.71 12.44
CA VAL A 129 -55.45 43.73 13.05
C VAL A 129 -54.89 42.78 11.99
N TRP A 130 -53.62 42.40 12.15
CA TRP A 130 -52.95 41.37 11.36
C TRP A 130 -53.20 39.99 11.99
N ALA A 131 -53.96 39.13 11.30
CA ALA A 131 -54.26 37.77 11.74
C ALA A 131 -53.29 36.78 11.11
N GLU A 132 -52.62 35.95 11.94
CA GLU A 132 -51.70 34.91 11.46
C GLU A 132 -52.46 33.80 10.72
N LEU A 133 -51.93 33.40 9.56
CA LEU A 133 -52.39 32.27 8.77
C LEU A 133 -51.58 31.03 9.10
N SER A 134 -52.27 29.93 9.42
CA SER A 134 -51.62 28.64 9.64
C SER A 134 -51.12 28.04 8.32
N ARG A 135 -49.99 27.35 8.40
CA ARG A 135 -49.44 26.57 7.27
C ARG A 135 -50.39 25.42 6.94
N ASP A 136 -50.53 25.09 5.65
CA ASP A 136 -51.31 23.94 5.24
C ASP A 136 -50.52 22.65 5.45
N MET A 137 -50.80 21.94 6.54
CA MET A 137 -50.13 20.67 6.87
C MET A 137 -50.72 19.46 6.12
N ARG A 138 -51.83 19.62 5.39
CA ARG A 138 -52.48 18.51 4.65
C ARG A 138 -51.71 18.12 3.41
N MET A 139 -51.09 19.11 2.76
CA MET A 139 -50.17 18.90 1.65
C MET A 139 -48.79 18.63 2.22
N SER A 140 -48.27 17.42 1.97
CA SER A 140 -46.95 17.01 2.44
C SER A 140 -45.85 17.63 1.56
N TYR A 141 -45.72 18.95 1.65
CA TYR A 141 -44.74 19.76 0.94
C TYR A 141 -43.63 20.22 1.88
N ILE A 142 -42.41 20.30 1.35
CA ILE A 142 -41.20 20.46 2.16
C ILE A 142 -41.01 21.93 2.57
N GLN A 143 -41.53 22.88 1.79
CA GLN A 143 -41.46 24.30 2.10
C GLN A 143 -42.77 24.78 2.72
N PRO A 144 -42.75 25.87 3.50
CA PRO A 144 -43.99 26.39 4.07
C PRO A 144 -44.92 26.89 2.96
N ALA A 145 -46.08 26.24 2.86
CA ALA A 145 -47.15 26.61 1.94
C ALA A 145 -48.39 27.03 2.74
N PHE A 146 -49.04 28.08 2.29
CA PHE A 146 -50.24 28.62 2.90
C PHE A 146 -51.38 28.52 1.89
N LEU A 147 -52.41 27.72 2.21
CA LEU A 147 -53.64 27.70 1.44
C LEU A 147 -54.48 28.92 1.83
N ILE A 148 -54.76 29.78 0.85
CA ILE A 148 -55.49 31.02 1.04
C ILE A 148 -56.80 30.91 0.25
N GLU A 149 -57.91 31.09 0.96
CA GLU A 149 -59.23 31.27 0.35
C GLU A 149 -59.53 32.77 0.30
N SER A 150 -59.66 33.28 -0.92
CA SER A 150 -59.95 34.69 -1.20
C SER A 150 -61.38 34.85 -1.73
N PRO A 151 -62.20 35.73 -1.13
CA PRO A 151 -63.58 35.95 -1.54
C PRO A 151 -63.65 36.74 -2.86
N PRO A 152 -64.76 36.61 -3.62
CA PRO A 152 -64.88 37.20 -4.94
C PRO A 152 -64.85 38.73 -4.89
N ASN A 153 -64.22 39.34 -5.91
CA ASN A 153 -64.14 40.79 -6.10
C ASN A 153 -63.64 41.60 -4.88
N LYS A 154 -62.72 41.03 -4.09
CA LYS A 154 -62.15 41.69 -2.91
C LYS A 154 -60.65 41.91 -3.07
N GLU A 155 -60.20 43.10 -2.68
CA GLU A 155 -58.79 43.40 -2.46
C GLU A 155 -58.39 42.97 -1.04
N GLU A 156 -57.33 42.17 -0.93
CA GLU A 156 -56.78 41.69 0.34
C GLU A 156 -55.30 42.07 0.46
N GLU A 157 -54.88 42.38 1.68
CA GLU A 157 -53.49 42.73 1.99
C GLU A 157 -52.86 41.69 2.93
N PHE A 158 -51.66 41.25 2.58
CA PHE A 158 -50.89 40.25 3.30
C PHE A 158 -49.54 40.81 3.72
N LEU A 159 -49.06 40.39 4.89
CA LEU A 159 -47.74 40.72 5.41
C LEU A 159 -47.00 39.41 5.70
N VAL A 160 -45.79 39.29 5.19
CA VAL A 160 -44.90 38.15 5.41
C VAL A 160 -43.78 38.60 6.33
N GLN A 161 -43.51 37.80 7.35
CA GLN A 161 -42.33 37.94 8.20
C GLN A 161 -41.42 36.74 7.97
N ALA A 162 -40.20 37.00 7.51
CA ALA A 162 -39.22 36.00 7.10
C ALA A 162 -37.87 36.23 7.80
N SER A 163 -37.30 35.20 8.43
CA SER A 163 -35.93 35.25 8.97
C SER A 163 -35.26 33.87 8.96
N SER A 164 -33.93 33.84 8.81
CA SER A 164 -33.13 32.62 8.83
C SER A 164 -31.69 32.89 9.28
N ARG A 165 -31.07 31.88 9.89
CA ARG A 165 -29.62 31.85 10.16
C ARG A 165 -28.77 31.56 8.91
N ARG A 166 -29.38 31.25 7.76
CA ARG A 166 -28.74 30.93 6.47
C ARG A 166 -28.85 32.11 5.49
N SER A 167 -28.26 32.00 4.30
CA SER A 167 -28.50 32.97 3.21
C SER A 167 -29.99 32.97 2.82
N ILE A 168 -30.57 34.16 2.66
CA ILE A 168 -32.00 34.31 2.40
C ILE A 168 -32.21 34.63 0.93
N VAL A 169 -32.92 33.75 0.23
CA VAL A 169 -33.45 34.03 -1.11
C VAL A 169 -34.96 34.24 -0.98
N LEU A 170 -35.42 35.46 -1.25
CA LEU A 170 -36.86 35.75 -1.32
C LEU A 170 -37.33 35.40 -2.72
N ASN A 171 -38.09 34.31 -2.84
CA ASN A 171 -38.68 33.81 -4.08
C ASN A 171 -40.13 33.40 -3.79
N PHE A 172 -41.02 34.39 -3.74
CA PHE A 172 -42.43 34.18 -3.44
C PHE A 172 -43.18 33.79 -4.71
N GLN A 173 -44.04 32.79 -4.61
CA GLN A 173 -44.77 32.23 -5.73
C GLN A 173 -46.23 32.00 -5.37
N ALA A 174 -47.12 32.25 -6.34
CA ALA A 174 -48.53 31.88 -6.28
C ALA A 174 -48.79 30.65 -7.13
N TRP A 175 -49.54 29.70 -6.56
CA TRP A 175 -49.93 28.48 -7.24
C TRP A 175 -51.43 28.19 -7.16
N ALA A 176 -52.01 27.66 -8.23
CA ALA A 176 -53.32 27.03 -8.19
C ALA A 176 -53.21 25.63 -7.53
N PRO A 177 -54.18 25.18 -6.71
CA PRO A 177 -54.06 23.92 -5.95
C PRO A 177 -53.72 22.69 -6.79
N LYS A 178 -54.34 22.56 -7.98
CA LYS A 178 -54.09 21.44 -8.90
C LYS A 178 -52.67 21.45 -9.47
N GLU A 179 -52.19 22.62 -9.88
CA GLU A 179 -50.86 22.80 -10.47
C GLU A 179 -49.77 22.63 -9.40
N PHE A 180 -50.03 23.12 -8.18
CA PHE A 180 -49.16 22.91 -7.03
C PHE A 180 -49.01 21.42 -6.69
N ALA A 181 -50.11 20.67 -6.63
CA ALA A 181 -50.06 19.23 -6.37
C ALA A 181 -49.25 18.46 -7.43
N ALA A 182 -49.41 18.81 -8.71
CA ALA A 182 -48.62 18.23 -9.80
C ALA A 182 -47.13 18.56 -9.68
N HIS A 183 -46.79 19.81 -9.32
CA HIS A 183 -45.42 20.24 -9.08
C HIS A 183 -44.76 19.42 -7.97
N ILE A 184 -45.40 19.30 -6.81
CA ILE A 184 -44.92 18.52 -5.66
C ILE A 184 -44.70 17.06 -6.03
N GLN A 185 -45.61 16.46 -6.79
CA GLN A 185 -45.48 15.08 -7.23
C GLN A 185 -44.24 14.88 -8.11
N SER A 186 -44.01 15.78 -9.07
CA SER A 186 -42.84 15.73 -9.95
C SER A 186 -41.53 15.91 -9.19
N GLU A 187 -41.48 16.83 -8.22
CA GLU A 187 -40.31 17.08 -7.39
C GLU A 187 -40.00 15.88 -6.48
N ASN A 188 -41.01 15.32 -5.81
CA ASN A 188 -40.84 14.13 -4.98
C ASN A 188 -40.37 12.91 -5.79
N LEU A 189 -40.84 12.75 -7.03
CA LEU A 189 -40.39 11.66 -7.91
C LEU A 189 -38.89 11.82 -8.25
N LEU A 190 -38.45 13.02 -8.60
CA LEU A 190 -37.05 13.29 -8.91
C LEU A 190 -36.15 13.10 -7.68
N LEU A 191 -36.58 13.56 -6.50
CA LEU A 191 -35.88 13.32 -5.24
C LEU A 191 -35.82 11.83 -4.92
N GLY A 192 -36.91 11.09 -5.13
CA GLY A 192 -36.96 9.64 -4.96
C GLY A 192 -35.96 8.90 -5.85
N ILE A 193 -35.87 9.27 -7.13
CA ILE A 193 -34.88 8.72 -8.06
C ILE A 193 -33.46 9.05 -7.60
N PHE A 194 -33.21 10.30 -7.21
CA PHE A 194 -31.90 10.77 -6.76
C PHE A 194 -31.41 10.03 -5.50
N PHE A 195 -32.21 10.00 -4.43
CA PHE A 195 -31.84 9.28 -3.20
C PHE A 195 -31.82 7.76 -3.40
N GLY A 196 -32.69 7.21 -4.24
CA GLY A 196 -32.67 5.80 -4.63
C GLY A 196 -31.36 5.42 -5.31
N ALA A 197 -30.87 6.23 -6.25
CA ALA A 197 -29.59 6.01 -6.90
C ALA A 197 -28.41 6.11 -5.92
N ILE A 198 -28.40 7.10 -5.02
CA ILE A 198 -27.39 7.19 -3.95
C ILE A 198 -27.43 5.94 -3.05
N GLY A 199 -28.63 5.45 -2.70
CA GLY A 199 -28.80 4.23 -1.92
C GLY A 199 -28.21 2.99 -2.60
N ILE A 200 -28.48 2.81 -3.90
CA ILE A 200 -27.88 1.73 -4.70
C ILE A 200 -26.35 1.84 -4.69
N MET A 201 -25.82 3.05 -4.90
CA MET A 201 -24.37 3.30 -4.91
C MET A 201 -23.74 3.02 -3.55
N LEU A 202 -24.42 3.36 -2.44
CA LEU A 202 -23.95 3.06 -1.09
C LEU A 202 -23.88 1.55 -0.83
N VAL A 203 -24.92 0.80 -1.19
CA VAL A 203 -24.96 -0.66 -0.99
C VAL A 203 -23.90 -1.36 -1.86
N TYR A 204 -23.85 -1.01 -3.14
CA TYR A 204 -22.88 -1.57 -4.08
C TYR A 204 -21.44 -1.29 -3.63
N ASN A 205 -21.09 -0.03 -3.38
CA ASN A 205 -19.74 0.35 -2.98
C ASN A 205 -19.39 -0.15 -1.57
N GLY A 206 -20.38 -0.30 -0.67
CA GLY A 206 -20.21 -0.92 0.64
C GLY A 206 -19.82 -2.40 0.53
N PHE A 207 -20.49 -3.15 -0.35
CA PHE A 207 -20.12 -4.54 -0.64
C PHE A 207 -18.71 -4.64 -1.21
N VAL A 208 -18.37 -3.79 -2.20
CA VAL A 208 -17.02 -3.76 -2.77
C VAL A 208 -15.97 -3.40 -1.72
N ALA A 209 -16.23 -2.44 -0.83
CA ALA A 209 -15.34 -2.09 0.28
C ALA A 209 -15.04 -3.30 1.18
N PHE A 210 -16.06 -4.07 1.52
CA PHE A 210 -15.92 -5.24 2.38
C PHE A 210 -15.14 -6.38 1.71
N VAL A 211 -15.37 -6.60 0.40
CA VAL A 211 -14.70 -7.66 -0.37
C VAL A 211 -13.24 -7.30 -0.65
N VAL A 212 -12.99 -6.08 -1.13
CA VAL A 212 -11.66 -5.65 -1.59
C VAL A 212 -10.75 -5.27 -0.43
N LYS A 213 -11.32 -4.82 0.70
CA LYS A 213 -10.60 -4.39 1.91
C LYS A 213 -9.58 -3.26 1.67
N ASP A 214 -9.75 -2.48 0.60
CA ASP A 214 -8.92 -1.30 0.31
C ASP A 214 -9.52 -0.06 0.98
N SER A 215 -8.67 0.72 1.66
CA SER A 215 -9.07 1.88 2.48
C SER A 215 -9.82 2.97 1.69
N SER A 216 -9.54 3.12 0.39
CA SER A 216 -10.21 4.12 -0.43
C SER A 216 -11.71 3.87 -0.58
N TYR A 217 -12.14 2.60 -0.62
CA TYR A 217 -13.56 2.27 -0.72
C TYR A 217 -14.31 2.63 0.56
N PHE A 218 -13.71 2.39 1.72
CA PHE A 218 -14.31 2.79 3.00
C PHE A 218 -14.49 4.31 3.07
N PHE A 219 -13.46 5.08 2.67
CA PHE A 219 -13.58 6.54 2.63
C PHE A 219 -14.61 7.02 1.60
N TYR A 220 -14.72 6.34 0.45
CA TYR A 220 -15.73 6.67 -0.56
C TYR A 220 -17.15 6.43 -0.06
N VAL A 221 -17.41 5.28 0.58
CA VAL A 221 -18.73 4.96 1.15
C VAL A 221 -19.11 5.97 2.24
N LEU A 222 -18.16 6.35 3.09
CA LEU A 222 -18.40 7.39 4.11
C LEU A 222 -18.64 8.76 3.47
N TYR A 223 -17.89 9.12 2.42
CA TYR A 223 -18.15 10.33 1.64
C TYR A 223 -19.59 10.35 1.09
N LEU A 224 -20.01 9.28 0.41
CA LEU A 224 -21.36 9.14 -0.13
C LEU A 224 -22.43 9.24 0.96
N LEU A 225 -22.19 8.61 2.11
CA LEU A 225 -23.13 8.59 3.23
C LEU A 225 -23.33 10.01 3.78
N PHE A 226 -22.25 10.72 4.09
CA PHE A 226 -22.35 12.07 4.64
C PHE A 226 -22.81 13.10 3.60
N TYR A 227 -22.51 12.89 2.32
CA TYR A 227 -23.13 13.67 1.25
C TYR A 227 -24.64 13.45 1.18
N ALA A 228 -25.11 12.20 1.28
CA ALA A 228 -26.53 11.87 1.30
C ALA A 228 -27.24 12.51 2.49
N LEU A 229 -26.65 12.43 3.69
CA LEU A 229 -27.17 13.05 4.90
C LEU A 229 -27.21 14.57 4.78
N TRP A 230 -26.17 15.19 4.22
CA TRP A 230 -26.17 16.62 3.92
C TRP A 230 -27.28 16.99 2.94
N GLN A 231 -27.49 16.23 1.86
CA GLN A 231 -28.57 16.47 0.92
C GLN A 231 -29.96 16.31 1.56
N LEU A 232 -30.15 15.33 2.45
CA LEU A 232 -31.40 15.20 3.22
C LEU A 232 -31.67 16.43 4.09
N SER A 233 -30.63 17.06 4.65
CA SER A 233 -30.75 18.30 5.42
C SER A 233 -30.94 19.55 4.57
N VAL A 234 -30.32 19.64 3.38
CA VAL A 234 -30.47 20.79 2.45
C VAL A 234 -31.85 20.80 1.80
N THR A 235 -32.32 19.63 1.39
CA THR A 235 -33.64 19.47 0.77
C THR A 235 -34.78 19.56 1.78
N GLY A 236 -34.52 19.35 3.07
CA GLY A 236 -35.52 19.37 4.15
C GLY A 236 -36.27 18.05 4.34
N ILE A 237 -36.00 17.05 3.50
CA ILE A 237 -36.63 15.71 3.56
C ILE A 237 -36.28 14.97 4.84
N GLY A 238 -35.07 15.15 5.37
CA GLY A 238 -34.63 14.46 6.59
C GLY A 238 -35.49 14.81 7.80
N ALA A 239 -35.91 16.08 7.93
CA ALA A 239 -36.82 16.52 8.98
C ALA A 239 -38.23 15.91 8.85
N ARG A 240 -38.62 15.47 7.64
CA ARG A 240 -39.92 14.84 7.37
C ARG A 240 -39.95 13.35 7.65
N PHE A 241 -38.89 12.62 7.29
CA PHE A 241 -38.90 11.14 7.31
C PHE A 241 -37.99 10.49 8.36
N VAL A 242 -36.97 11.19 8.87
CA VAL A 242 -35.94 10.56 9.72
C VAL A 242 -36.17 10.80 11.20
N VAL A 243 -36.56 12.01 11.61
CA VAL A 243 -36.75 12.36 13.04
C VAL A 243 -38.11 13.01 13.27
N PRO A 244 -39.02 12.40 14.07
CA PRO A 244 -40.35 12.95 14.36
C PRO A 244 -40.38 14.07 15.43
N ALA A 245 -39.29 14.83 15.59
CA ALA A 245 -39.16 15.95 16.56
C ALA A 245 -39.24 17.31 15.81
N PRO A 246 -39.34 18.49 16.47
CA PRO A 246 -39.63 19.74 15.73
C PRO A 246 -38.63 19.92 14.58
N ALA A 247 -39.13 20.26 13.38
CA ALA A 247 -38.43 20.23 12.09
C ALA A 247 -37.10 21.01 12.05
N THR A 248 -36.80 21.79 13.08
CA THR A 248 -35.55 22.51 13.32
C THR A 248 -34.37 21.58 13.69
N SER A 249 -34.59 20.45 14.37
CA SER A 249 -33.49 19.64 14.96
C SER A 249 -32.62 18.92 13.92
N TRP A 250 -33.19 18.34 12.87
CA TRP A 250 -32.41 17.65 11.82
C TRP A 250 -31.58 18.63 10.98
N ASN A 251 -32.13 19.82 10.76
CA ASN A 251 -31.55 20.86 9.93
C ASN A 251 -30.38 21.59 10.62
N ASP A 252 -30.25 21.46 11.95
CA ASP A 252 -29.11 21.97 12.72
C ASP A 252 -27.83 21.16 12.44
N TYR A 253 -27.93 19.87 12.08
CA TYR A 253 -26.77 19.01 11.75
C TYR A 253 -26.20 19.21 10.34
N LEU A 254 -26.83 20.07 9.52
CA LEU A 254 -26.43 20.31 8.12
C LEU A 254 -24.94 20.63 7.99
N THR A 255 -24.43 21.52 8.84
CA THR A 255 -23.02 21.97 8.79
C THR A 255 -22.07 20.83 9.13
N GLY A 256 -22.43 20.00 10.10
CA GLY A 256 -21.66 18.82 10.49
C GLY A 256 -21.56 17.78 9.37
N PHE A 257 -22.68 17.43 8.73
CA PHE A 257 -22.67 16.50 7.60
C PHE A 257 -21.87 17.04 6.41
N ALA A 258 -21.93 18.34 6.13
CA ALA A 258 -21.12 18.97 5.10
C ALA A 258 -19.61 18.82 5.39
N PHE A 259 -19.18 19.10 6.61
CA PHE A 259 -17.79 18.96 7.02
C PHE A 259 -17.31 17.51 6.93
N LEU A 260 -18.11 16.54 7.40
CA LEU A 260 -17.75 15.12 7.28
C LEU A 260 -17.68 14.68 5.82
N SER A 261 -18.60 15.13 4.97
CA SER A 261 -18.55 14.86 3.53
C SER A 261 -17.22 15.34 2.93
N VAL A 262 -16.77 16.56 3.25
CA VAL A 262 -15.49 17.07 2.74
C VAL A 262 -14.29 16.34 3.35
N ALA A 263 -14.33 16.00 4.64
CA ALA A 263 -13.27 15.23 5.30
C ALA A 263 -13.05 13.89 4.58
N PHE A 264 -14.13 13.13 4.36
CA PHE A 264 -14.05 11.84 3.70
C PHE A 264 -13.76 11.95 2.21
N SER A 265 -14.18 13.01 1.51
CA SER A 265 -13.78 13.22 0.12
C SER A 265 -12.28 13.48 -0.02
N LEU A 266 -11.67 14.22 0.91
CA LEU A 266 -10.23 14.47 0.96
C LEU A 266 -9.45 13.18 1.29
N LEU A 267 -9.89 12.42 2.29
CA LEU A 267 -9.27 11.14 2.65
C LEU A 267 -9.40 10.10 1.52
N PHE A 268 -10.56 10.05 0.88
CA PHE A 268 -10.81 9.24 -0.29
C PHE A 268 -9.86 9.61 -1.43
N THR A 269 -9.77 10.89 -1.78
CA THR A 269 -8.85 11.38 -2.83
C THR A 269 -7.41 11.01 -2.53
N ARG A 270 -6.97 11.23 -1.28
CA ARG A 270 -5.62 10.91 -0.82
C ARG A 270 -5.29 9.43 -0.99
N ALA A 271 -6.19 8.55 -0.55
CA ALA A 271 -6.04 7.10 -0.65
C ALA A 271 -6.15 6.61 -2.11
N PHE A 272 -7.06 7.21 -2.89
CA PHE A 272 -7.34 6.81 -4.26
C PHE A 272 -6.21 7.14 -5.23
N LEU A 273 -5.65 8.35 -5.12
CA LEU A 273 -4.59 8.81 -6.01
C LEU A 273 -3.18 8.43 -5.50
N HIS A 274 -3.08 7.61 -4.45
CA HIS A 274 -1.83 7.23 -3.79
C HIS A 274 -0.97 8.43 -3.38
N MET A 275 -1.60 9.50 -2.90
CA MET A 275 -0.89 10.70 -2.45
C MET A 275 0.01 10.40 -1.24
N GLU A 276 -0.28 9.34 -0.48
CA GLU A 276 0.55 8.84 0.61
C GLU A 276 1.97 8.41 0.18
N ARG A 277 2.15 8.04 -1.11
CA ARG A 277 3.46 7.69 -1.67
C ARG A 277 4.23 8.90 -2.19
N GLU A 278 3.60 10.08 -2.30
CA GLU A 278 4.33 11.31 -2.64
C GLU A 278 5.07 11.83 -1.39
N THR A 279 6.39 11.86 -1.46
CA THR A 279 7.23 12.49 -0.44
C THR A 279 7.07 14.01 -0.51
N GLY A 280 6.44 14.63 0.49
CA GLY A 280 6.41 16.09 0.63
C GLY A 280 5.10 16.70 1.19
N TRP A 281 4.98 18.01 1.05
CA TRP A 281 3.90 18.82 1.63
C TRP A 281 2.50 18.48 1.10
N LYS A 282 2.39 17.89 -0.10
CA LYS A 282 1.11 17.61 -0.76
C LYS A 282 0.26 16.58 0.00
N ASN A 283 0.88 15.49 0.48
CA ASN A 283 0.19 14.51 1.32
C ASN A 283 -0.25 15.15 2.65
N MET A 284 0.64 15.95 3.25
CA MET A 284 0.34 16.66 4.49
C MET A 284 -0.84 17.62 4.33
N ALA A 285 -0.94 18.31 3.19
CA ALA A 285 -2.05 19.22 2.90
C ALA A 285 -3.41 18.51 2.95
N PHE A 286 -3.53 17.28 2.41
CA PHE A 286 -4.76 16.50 2.52
C PHE A 286 -5.13 16.15 3.96
N LEU A 287 -4.15 15.74 4.77
CA LEU A 287 -4.38 15.39 6.18
C LEU A 287 -4.74 16.62 7.02
N VAL A 288 -4.06 17.74 6.79
CA VAL A 288 -4.33 19.01 7.48
C VAL A 288 -5.73 19.52 7.11
N LEU A 289 -6.08 19.54 5.82
CA LEU A 289 -7.42 19.93 5.39
C LEU A 289 -8.47 19.00 5.98
N ALA A 290 -8.31 17.67 5.87
CA ALA A 290 -9.26 16.73 6.48
C ALA A 290 -9.37 16.92 8.00
N GLY A 291 -8.25 17.19 8.69
CA GLY A 291 -8.24 17.53 10.11
C GLY A 291 -9.05 18.79 10.43
N PHE A 292 -8.92 19.85 9.63
CA PHE A 292 -9.77 21.04 9.75
C PHE A 292 -11.25 20.74 9.51
N ALA A 293 -11.59 19.84 8.58
CA ALA A 293 -12.96 19.41 8.39
C ALA A 293 -13.51 18.67 9.62
N PHE A 294 -12.76 17.74 10.21
CA PHE A 294 -13.17 17.09 11.45
C PHE A 294 -13.32 18.08 12.62
N LEU A 295 -12.40 19.03 12.75
CA LEU A 295 -12.52 20.11 13.74
C LEU A 295 -13.78 20.96 13.48
N GLY A 296 -14.08 21.28 12.22
CA GLY A 296 -15.31 21.95 11.81
C GLY A 296 -16.58 21.17 12.18
N PHE A 297 -16.55 19.85 12.01
CA PHE A 297 -17.63 18.97 12.47
C PHE A 297 -17.83 19.07 13.99
N PHE A 298 -16.77 18.93 14.80
CA PHE A 298 -16.91 19.05 16.25
C PHE A 298 -17.36 20.45 16.69
N ALA A 299 -16.87 21.50 16.03
CA ALA A 299 -17.32 22.87 16.28
C ALA A 299 -18.80 23.08 15.91
N SER A 300 -19.29 22.39 14.87
CA SER A 300 -20.69 22.48 14.44
C SER A 300 -21.70 21.90 15.43
N LEU A 301 -21.24 21.05 16.38
CA LEU A 301 -22.09 20.50 17.44
C LEU A 301 -22.48 21.56 18.49
N PHE A 302 -21.81 22.72 18.52
CA PHE A 302 -22.11 23.80 19.45
C PHE A 302 -23.04 24.83 18.79
N PRO A 303 -24.27 25.03 19.30
CA PRO A 303 -25.25 25.95 18.70
C PRO A 303 -24.75 27.40 18.59
N SER A 304 -23.90 27.85 19.52
CA SER A 304 -23.33 29.20 19.53
C SER A 304 -22.40 29.49 18.34
N ILE A 305 -21.86 28.44 17.70
CA ILE A 305 -20.88 28.55 16.61
C ILE A 305 -21.54 28.24 15.25
N TYR A 306 -22.86 28.01 15.20
CA TYR A 306 -23.56 27.64 13.97
C TYR A 306 -23.37 28.67 12.82
N ARG A 307 -23.51 29.97 13.12
CA ARG A 307 -23.40 31.07 12.14
C ARG A 307 -22.02 31.14 11.45
N PRO A 308 -20.88 31.14 12.16
CA PRO A 308 -19.58 31.07 11.49
C PRO A 308 -19.37 29.73 10.77
N MET A 309 -19.92 28.62 11.28
CA MET A 309 -19.80 27.31 10.61
C MET A 309 -20.53 27.25 9.26
N ILE A 310 -21.76 27.77 9.15
CA ILE A 310 -22.48 27.77 7.87
C ILE A 310 -21.78 28.64 6.81
N ARG A 311 -21.15 29.74 7.25
CA ARG A 311 -20.29 30.56 6.37
C ARG A 311 -19.06 29.76 5.93
N ALA A 312 -18.42 29.04 6.85
CA ALA A 312 -17.28 28.18 6.55
C ALA A 312 -17.61 27.10 5.50
N VAL A 313 -18.75 26.42 5.66
CA VAL A 313 -19.26 25.43 4.70
C VAL A 313 -19.48 26.01 3.30
N SER A 314 -19.68 27.32 3.17
CA SER A 314 -19.89 27.96 1.87
C SER A 314 -18.62 28.10 1.03
N TRP A 315 -17.43 28.22 1.64
CA TRP A 315 -16.17 28.40 0.92
C TRP A 315 -15.20 27.22 1.05
N TYR A 316 -15.24 26.50 2.17
CA TYR A 316 -14.31 25.42 2.46
C TYR A 316 -14.35 24.26 1.44
N PRO A 317 -15.53 23.78 0.95
CA PRO A 317 -15.59 22.76 -0.10
C PRO A 317 -14.93 23.17 -1.41
N PHE A 318 -14.93 24.47 -1.77
CA PHE A 318 -14.27 24.94 -2.98
C PHE A 318 -12.74 24.82 -2.89
N ILE A 319 -12.16 25.13 -1.73
CA ILE A 319 -10.74 24.95 -1.47
C ILE A 319 -10.37 23.45 -1.57
N ALA A 320 -11.17 22.59 -0.95
CA ALA A 320 -10.98 21.14 -1.03
C ALA A 320 -11.09 20.64 -2.48
N ALA A 321 -12.12 21.04 -3.23
CA ALA A 321 -12.33 20.64 -4.61
C ALA A 321 -11.19 21.08 -5.55
N MET A 322 -10.64 22.28 -5.36
CA MET A 322 -9.46 22.74 -6.11
C MET A 322 -8.25 21.83 -5.87
N MET A 323 -8.00 21.44 -4.62
CA MET A 323 -6.90 20.52 -4.28
C MET A 323 -7.11 19.13 -4.90
N VAL A 324 -8.36 18.65 -4.89
CA VAL A 324 -8.73 17.36 -5.47
C VAL A 324 -8.48 17.35 -6.98
N VAL A 325 -8.98 18.36 -7.71
CA VAL A 325 -8.76 18.49 -9.17
C VAL A 325 -7.28 18.63 -9.50
N TYR A 326 -6.54 19.47 -8.77
CA TYR A 326 -5.09 19.61 -8.93
C TYR A 326 -4.38 18.25 -8.80
N SER A 327 -4.69 17.51 -7.73
CA SER A 327 -4.07 16.20 -7.50
C SER A 327 -4.41 15.17 -8.57
N ALA A 328 -5.67 15.15 -9.04
CA ALA A 328 -6.13 14.27 -10.10
C ALA A 328 -5.41 14.56 -11.43
N ALA A 329 -5.29 15.85 -11.79
CA ALA A 329 -4.58 16.27 -12.99
C ALA A 329 -3.09 15.89 -12.93
N VAL A 330 -2.40 16.21 -11.84
CA VAL A 330 -0.98 15.84 -11.64
C VAL A 330 -0.78 14.33 -11.75
N ARG A 331 -1.67 13.54 -11.16
CA ARG A 331 -1.55 12.08 -11.15
C ARG A 331 -1.85 11.47 -12.53
N LEU A 332 -2.77 12.06 -13.28
CA LEU A 332 -3.03 11.70 -14.68
C LEU A 332 -1.81 11.99 -15.56
N PHE A 333 -1.16 13.15 -15.41
CA PHE A 333 0.08 13.48 -16.14
C PHE A 333 1.25 12.54 -15.81
N LYS A 334 1.26 11.95 -14.60
CA LYS A 334 2.22 10.91 -14.19
C LYS A 334 1.86 9.50 -14.68
N GLY A 335 0.84 9.35 -15.53
CA GLY A 335 0.48 8.08 -16.15
C GLY A 335 -0.46 7.18 -15.34
N TYR A 336 -1.01 7.64 -14.20
CA TYR A 336 -1.99 6.86 -13.45
C TYR A 336 -3.36 6.90 -14.14
N ARG A 337 -3.63 5.88 -14.95
CA ARG A 337 -4.83 5.79 -15.80
C ARG A 337 -6.16 5.96 -15.05
N PRO A 338 -6.37 5.38 -13.84
CA PRO A 338 -7.64 5.55 -13.12
C PRO A 338 -7.99 7.00 -12.77
N ALA A 339 -7.01 7.93 -12.75
CA ALA A 339 -7.25 9.34 -12.48
C ALA A 339 -8.13 10.04 -13.53
N ARG A 340 -8.30 9.50 -14.74
CA ARG A 340 -9.09 10.14 -15.81
C ARG A 340 -10.58 10.25 -15.44
N TYR A 341 -11.17 9.17 -14.95
CA TYR A 341 -12.58 9.13 -14.55
C TYR A 341 -12.78 9.99 -13.31
N PHE A 342 -11.82 9.95 -12.40
CA PHE A 342 -11.79 10.78 -11.21
C PHE A 342 -11.78 12.27 -11.55
N LEU A 343 -10.95 12.71 -12.50
CA LEU A 343 -10.90 14.10 -12.94
C LEU A 343 -12.23 14.55 -13.58
N ILE A 344 -12.81 13.72 -14.46
CA ILE A 344 -14.12 13.99 -15.09
C ILE A 344 -15.20 14.15 -14.01
N ALA A 345 -15.25 13.24 -13.03
CA ALA A 345 -16.22 13.24 -11.94
C ALA A 345 -16.21 14.59 -11.19
N TRP A 346 -15.03 15.00 -10.71
CA TRP A 346 -14.87 16.25 -9.96
C TRP A 346 -15.09 17.50 -10.82
N SER A 347 -14.73 17.48 -12.11
CA SER A 347 -15.02 18.59 -13.03
C SER A 347 -16.53 18.79 -13.21
N VAL A 348 -17.29 17.72 -13.43
CA VAL A 348 -18.76 17.79 -13.57
C VAL A 348 -19.41 18.33 -12.30
N LEU A 349 -18.97 17.86 -11.13
CA LEU A 349 -19.49 18.35 -9.85
C LEU A 349 -19.22 19.84 -9.64
N ILE A 350 -18.00 20.31 -9.92
CA ILE A 350 -17.65 21.73 -9.78
C ILE A 350 -18.49 22.61 -10.71
N ILE A 351 -18.65 22.20 -11.98
CA ILE A 351 -19.49 22.95 -12.94
C ILE A 351 -20.94 23.01 -12.44
N SER A 352 -21.47 21.90 -11.93
CA SER A 352 -22.85 21.82 -11.44
C SER A 352 -23.08 22.67 -10.19
N VAL A 353 -22.12 22.66 -9.26
CA VAL A 353 -22.13 23.53 -8.07
C VAL A 353 -22.01 25.00 -8.48
N LEU A 354 -21.19 25.32 -9.48
CA LEU A 354 -21.06 26.69 -9.99
C LEU A 354 -22.38 27.19 -10.58
N VAL A 355 -23.07 26.39 -11.40
CA VAL A 355 -24.40 26.73 -11.92
C VAL A 355 -25.40 26.96 -10.78
N THR A 356 -25.43 26.08 -9.78
CA THR A 356 -26.30 26.26 -8.60
C THR A 356 -25.95 27.53 -7.81
N SER A 357 -24.66 27.85 -7.69
CA SER A 357 -24.19 29.04 -6.97
C SER A 357 -24.60 30.32 -7.69
N LEU A 358 -24.45 30.37 -9.01
CA LEU A 358 -24.89 31.49 -9.85
C LEU A 358 -26.41 31.68 -9.80
N ARG A 359 -27.17 30.58 -9.76
CA ARG A 359 -28.63 30.60 -9.59
C ARG A 359 -29.02 31.17 -8.23
N ASN A 360 -28.38 30.70 -7.16
CA ASN A 360 -28.67 31.16 -5.80
C ASN A 360 -28.33 32.65 -5.59
N LEU A 361 -27.38 33.20 -6.35
CA LEU A 361 -27.08 34.64 -6.39
C LEU A 361 -28.03 35.46 -7.27
N SER A 362 -29.05 34.83 -7.86
CA SER A 362 -29.99 35.44 -8.82
C SER A 362 -29.29 36.06 -10.04
N TRP A 363 -28.14 35.52 -10.47
CA TRP A 363 -27.44 35.93 -11.71
C TRP A 363 -27.96 35.21 -12.95
N ILE A 364 -28.47 34.00 -12.77
CA ILE A 364 -29.15 33.20 -13.81
C ILE A 364 -30.55 32.83 -13.33
N PRO A 365 -31.52 32.64 -14.24
CA PRO A 365 -32.89 32.29 -13.87
C PRO A 365 -32.97 30.90 -13.23
N ASP A 366 -33.89 30.76 -12.26
CA ASP A 366 -34.29 29.47 -11.72
C ASP A 366 -35.23 28.78 -12.72
N ASN A 367 -34.75 27.71 -13.34
CA ASN A 367 -35.49 26.87 -14.27
C ASN A 367 -35.16 25.41 -13.97
N PHE A 368 -35.83 24.46 -14.62
CA PHE A 368 -35.61 23.04 -14.36
C PHE A 368 -34.12 22.62 -14.38
N VAL A 369 -33.34 23.08 -15.36
CA VAL A 369 -31.93 22.70 -15.51
C VAL A 369 -31.06 23.31 -14.42
N THR A 370 -31.22 24.61 -14.14
CA THR A 370 -30.42 25.29 -13.10
C THR A 370 -30.85 24.84 -11.71
N HIS A 371 -32.14 24.54 -11.50
CA HIS A 371 -32.71 24.02 -10.27
C HIS A 371 -32.10 22.66 -9.88
N TRP A 372 -32.09 21.72 -10.83
CA TRP A 372 -31.64 20.35 -10.63
C TRP A 372 -30.16 20.10 -10.97
N SER A 373 -29.41 21.15 -11.31
CA SER A 373 -28.00 21.04 -11.73
C SER A 373 -27.12 20.32 -10.71
N ALA A 374 -27.12 20.71 -9.43
CA ALA A 374 -26.28 20.08 -8.41
C ALA A 374 -26.62 18.59 -8.15
N PRO A 375 -27.89 18.19 -7.94
CA PRO A 375 -28.24 16.77 -7.81
C PRO A 375 -27.83 15.92 -9.01
N PHE A 376 -28.10 16.37 -10.24
CA PHE A 376 -27.68 15.62 -11.44
C PHE A 376 -26.16 15.56 -11.58
N GLY A 377 -25.46 16.66 -11.30
CA GLY A 377 -24.01 16.71 -11.30
C GLY A 377 -23.38 15.73 -10.32
N ALA A 378 -23.93 15.63 -9.11
CA ALA A 378 -23.48 14.68 -8.10
C ALA A 378 -23.75 13.23 -8.51
N LEU A 379 -24.91 12.92 -9.09
CA LEU A 379 -25.21 11.57 -9.58
C LEU A 379 -24.19 11.12 -10.67
N ILE A 380 -23.88 12.03 -11.59
CA ILE A 380 -22.88 11.78 -12.64
C ILE A 380 -21.48 11.60 -12.02
N GLU A 381 -21.11 12.47 -11.08
CA GLU A 381 -19.84 12.39 -10.34
C GLU A 381 -19.69 11.04 -9.63
N MET A 382 -20.69 10.60 -8.86
CA MET A 382 -20.67 9.32 -8.16
C MET A 382 -20.55 8.13 -9.13
N THR A 383 -21.21 8.22 -10.29
CA THR A 383 -21.13 7.20 -11.34
C THR A 383 -19.70 7.08 -11.88
N PHE A 384 -19.07 8.21 -12.21
CA PHE A 384 -17.69 8.22 -12.69
C PHE A 384 -16.69 7.82 -11.60
N LEU A 385 -16.90 8.18 -10.34
CA LEU A 385 -16.06 7.70 -9.23
C LEU A 385 -16.17 6.19 -9.04
N SER A 386 -17.37 5.62 -9.17
CA SER A 386 -17.57 4.16 -9.11
C SER A 386 -16.86 3.45 -10.27
N PHE A 387 -16.84 4.03 -11.48
CA PHE A 387 -16.00 3.52 -12.58
C PHE A 387 -14.49 3.68 -12.32
N ALA A 388 -14.06 4.80 -11.73
CA ALA A 388 -12.65 5.01 -11.37
C ALA A 388 -12.17 3.94 -10.38
N LEU A 389 -13.02 3.60 -9.41
CA LEU A 389 -12.79 2.51 -8.45
C LEU A 389 -12.67 1.15 -9.13
N ALA A 390 -13.62 0.81 -10.02
CA ALA A 390 -13.56 -0.45 -10.77
C ALA A 390 -12.29 -0.58 -11.63
N ASP A 391 -11.90 0.49 -12.34
CA ASP A 391 -10.67 0.52 -13.16
C ASP A 391 -9.42 0.35 -12.29
N ARG A 392 -9.43 0.90 -11.07
CA ARG A 392 -8.36 0.71 -10.09
C ARG A 392 -8.24 -0.75 -9.64
N ILE A 393 -9.35 -1.44 -9.31
CA ILE A 393 -9.30 -2.87 -8.94
C ILE A 393 -8.65 -3.66 -10.06
N LYS A 394 -9.12 -3.47 -11.29
CA LYS A 394 -8.60 -4.18 -12.46
C LYS A 394 -7.10 -3.96 -12.67
N THR A 395 -6.63 -2.74 -12.41
CA THR A 395 -5.20 -2.41 -12.51
C THR A 395 -4.41 -3.10 -11.40
N LEU A 396 -4.86 -3.03 -10.15
CA LEU A 396 -4.19 -3.67 -9.01
C LEU A 396 -4.14 -5.19 -9.14
N GLU A 397 -5.22 -5.82 -9.59
CA GLU A 397 -5.28 -7.26 -9.82
C GLU A 397 -4.25 -7.68 -10.88
N LYS A 398 -4.18 -6.92 -11.99
CA LYS A 398 -3.20 -7.15 -13.05
C LYS A 398 -1.76 -7.04 -12.54
N ASP A 399 -1.44 -5.97 -11.79
CA ASP A 399 -0.10 -5.75 -11.26
C ASP A 399 0.29 -6.86 -10.27
N SER A 400 -0.65 -7.30 -9.43
CA SER A 400 -0.43 -8.38 -8.46
C SER A 400 -0.21 -9.74 -9.13
N LEU A 401 -0.95 -10.02 -10.21
CA LEU A 401 -0.80 -11.23 -10.99
C LEU A 401 0.56 -11.25 -11.69
N GLN A 402 0.98 -10.13 -12.28
CA GLN A 402 2.28 -10.02 -12.93
C GLN A 402 3.43 -10.27 -11.93
N ALA A 403 3.40 -9.63 -10.76
CA ALA A 403 4.41 -9.86 -9.72
C ALA A 403 4.43 -11.33 -9.24
N ARG A 404 3.26 -12.00 -9.20
CA ARG A 404 3.18 -13.41 -8.84
C ARG A 404 3.80 -14.31 -9.92
N LEU A 405 3.60 -14.00 -11.20
CA LEU A 405 4.21 -14.72 -12.31
C LEU A 405 5.73 -14.57 -12.31
N GLU A 406 6.25 -13.34 -12.15
CA GLU A 406 7.70 -13.08 -12.08
C GLU A 406 8.37 -13.84 -10.91
N ASN A 407 7.70 -13.89 -9.76
CA ASN A 407 8.17 -14.68 -8.61
C ASN A 407 8.14 -16.20 -8.90
N TYR A 408 7.10 -16.69 -9.57
CA TYR A 408 6.98 -18.09 -9.93
C TYR A 408 8.08 -18.52 -10.93
N GLU A 409 8.33 -17.71 -11.96
CA GLU A 409 9.43 -17.95 -12.91
C GLU A 409 10.80 -17.96 -12.21
N SER A 410 11.01 -17.05 -11.26
CA SER A 410 12.25 -17.00 -10.49
C SER A 410 12.44 -18.26 -9.63
N GLN A 411 11.37 -18.77 -9.03
CA GLN A 411 11.42 -20.03 -8.25
C GLN A 411 11.72 -21.23 -9.14
N LEU A 412 11.08 -21.33 -10.32
CA LEU A 412 11.35 -22.41 -11.26
C LEU A 412 12.82 -22.46 -11.69
N LYS A 413 13.43 -21.30 -12.00
CA LYS A 413 14.85 -21.22 -12.34
C LYS A 413 15.77 -21.67 -11.21
N LEU A 414 15.44 -21.32 -9.97
CA LEU A 414 16.21 -21.77 -8.81
C LEU A 414 16.12 -23.29 -8.64
N THR A 415 14.94 -23.86 -8.79
CA THR A 415 14.75 -25.32 -8.72
C THR A 415 15.50 -26.05 -9.84
N GLU A 416 15.53 -25.51 -11.05
CA GLU A 416 16.31 -26.06 -12.17
C GLU A 416 17.81 -26.07 -11.86
N ILE A 417 18.35 -24.94 -11.37
CA ILE A 417 19.76 -24.84 -10.95
C ILE A 417 20.09 -25.81 -9.81
N GLU A 418 19.20 -25.96 -8.82
CA GLU A 418 19.38 -26.92 -7.73
C GLU A 418 19.42 -28.37 -8.24
N GLN A 419 18.60 -28.72 -9.23
CA GLN A 419 18.62 -30.04 -9.86
C GLN A 419 19.92 -30.27 -10.65
N GLU A 420 20.36 -29.29 -11.44
CA GLU A 420 21.64 -29.36 -12.16
C GLU A 420 22.83 -29.52 -11.21
N LEU A 421 22.84 -28.78 -10.09
CA LEU A 421 23.88 -28.89 -9.07
C LEU A 421 23.86 -30.26 -8.37
N LYS A 422 22.67 -30.83 -8.14
CA LYS A 422 22.55 -32.18 -7.59
C LYS A 422 23.13 -33.22 -8.55
N ILE A 423 22.84 -33.12 -9.84
CA ILE A 423 23.40 -34.01 -10.86
C ILE A 423 24.92 -33.87 -10.92
N ALA A 424 25.45 -32.64 -10.86
CA ALA A 424 26.89 -32.39 -10.83
C ALA A 424 27.56 -33.03 -9.61
N ARG A 425 26.90 -32.98 -8.44
CA ARG A 425 27.35 -33.65 -7.21
C ARG A 425 27.44 -35.15 -7.37
N GLU A 426 26.38 -35.78 -7.85
CA GLU A 426 26.32 -37.23 -8.07
C GLU A 426 27.42 -37.69 -9.05
N LEU A 427 27.68 -36.91 -10.10
CA LEU A 427 28.79 -37.14 -11.02
C LEU A 427 30.16 -37.05 -10.32
N GLN A 428 30.41 -36.03 -9.51
CA GLN A 428 31.69 -35.88 -8.81
C GLN A 428 31.90 -36.96 -7.75
N GLU A 429 30.87 -37.32 -6.99
CA GLU A 429 30.95 -38.40 -6.00
C GLU A 429 31.25 -39.74 -6.69
N SER A 430 30.73 -39.99 -7.91
CA SER A 430 31.06 -41.19 -8.70
C SER A 430 32.52 -41.25 -9.19
N ILE A 431 33.20 -40.10 -9.18
CA ILE A 431 34.61 -39.94 -9.55
C ILE A 431 35.51 -40.19 -8.33
N LEU A 432 35.01 -40.19 -7.09
CA LEU A 432 35.83 -40.57 -5.93
C LEU A 432 35.91 -42.11 -5.78
N PRO A 433 36.97 -42.65 -5.14
CA PRO A 433 37.07 -44.08 -4.88
C PRO A 433 35.89 -44.61 -4.05
N GLU A 434 35.11 -45.54 -4.61
CA GLU A 434 33.96 -46.16 -3.91
C GLU A 434 34.40 -47.06 -2.74
N ARG A 435 35.61 -47.62 -2.83
CA ARG A 435 36.19 -48.47 -1.79
C ARG A 435 37.64 -48.09 -1.56
N VAL A 436 37.98 -48.01 -0.28
CA VAL A 436 39.37 -47.92 0.16
C VAL A 436 40.04 -49.28 -0.07
N PRO A 437 41.23 -49.34 -0.70
CA PRO A 437 41.87 -50.62 -1.00
C PRO A 437 42.31 -51.34 0.27
N GLU A 438 42.14 -52.66 0.29
CA GLU A 438 42.71 -53.51 1.32
C GLU A 438 44.15 -53.88 0.94
N VAL A 439 45.11 -53.35 1.69
CA VAL A 439 46.54 -53.63 1.46
C VAL A 439 47.10 -54.30 2.72
N LYS A 440 47.90 -55.35 2.53
CA LYS A 440 48.51 -56.08 3.63
C LYS A 440 49.30 -55.12 4.54
N ASN A 441 49.12 -55.29 5.85
CA ASN A 441 49.68 -54.46 6.91
C ASN A 441 49.28 -52.98 6.91
N LEU A 442 48.38 -52.52 6.03
CA LEU A 442 47.95 -51.11 5.99
C LEU A 442 46.44 -51.02 6.21
N LYS A 443 46.01 -50.22 7.18
CA LYS A 443 44.60 -49.89 7.39
C LYS A 443 44.38 -48.42 7.05
N LEU A 444 43.65 -48.19 5.96
CA LEU A 444 43.29 -46.85 5.51
C LEU A 444 41.90 -46.45 6.00
N SER A 445 41.72 -45.16 6.27
CA SER A 445 40.45 -44.55 6.61
C SER A 445 40.37 -43.18 5.95
N VAL A 446 39.24 -42.87 5.33
CA VAL A 446 39.08 -41.62 4.58
C VAL A 446 37.77 -40.98 4.96
N ARG A 447 37.78 -39.66 5.10
CA ARG A 447 36.56 -38.87 5.26
C ARG A 447 36.72 -37.57 4.48
N SER A 448 35.74 -37.28 3.63
CA SER A 448 35.71 -36.06 2.82
C SER A 448 34.30 -35.46 2.84
N GLU A 449 34.20 -34.14 2.89
CA GLU A 449 32.94 -33.40 2.84
C GLU A 449 33.12 -32.09 2.06
N PHE A 450 32.34 -31.92 0.99
CA PHE A 450 32.37 -30.70 0.19
C PHE A 450 31.69 -29.53 0.92
N ALA A 451 32.28 -28.33 0.83
CA ALA A 451 31.70 -27.08 1.31
C ALA A 451 30.47 -26.64 0.51
N SER A 452 30.37 -27.03 -0.76
CA SER A 452 29.25 -26.68 -1.62
C SER A 452 28.59 -27.92 -2.23
N SER A 453 27.75 -27.76 -3.25
CA SER A 453 27.17 -28.92 -3.95
C SER A 453 28.27 -29.81 -4.56
N VAL A 454 29.41 -29.24 -4.93
CA VAL A 454 30.59 -29.90 -5.51
C VAL A 454 31.87 -29.28 -4.93
N GLY A 455 32.98 -30.01 -4.89
CA GLY A 455 34.24 -29.58 -4.24
C GLY A 455 35.45 -29.47 -5.17
N GLY A 456 36.51 -28.79 -4.76
CA GLY A 456 37.86 -28.83 -5.35
C GLY A 456 38.74 -29.95 -4.79
N ASP A 457 38.43 -30.49 -3.61
CA ASP A 457 39.18 -31.60 -3.01
C ASP A 457 39.04 -32.89 -3.83
N PHE A 458 40.17 -33.58 -4.04
CA PHE A 458 40.21 -34.87 -4.71
C PHE A 458 41.24 -35.79 -4.09
N TYR A 459 40.87 -37.06 -3.90
CA TYR A 459 41.79 -38.11 -3.47
C TYR A 459 41.61 -39.38 -4.30
N ASP A 460 42.69 -40.14 -4.43
CA ASP A 460 42.68 -41.45 -5.08
C ASP A 460 43.66 -42.42 -4.45
N PHE A 461 43.39 -43.71 -4.63
CA PHE A 461 44.26 -44.80 -4.19
C PHE A 461 44.58 -45.71 -5.36
N GLN A 462 45.87 -45.91 -5.61
CA GLN A 462 46.29 -46.72 -6.75
C GLN A 462 47.31 -47.77 -6.35
N TYR A 463 46.93 -49.04 -6.53
CA TYR A 463 47.87 -50.14 -6.38
C TYR A 463 48.74 -50.22 -7.64
N LEU A 464 50.06 -50.10 -7.46
CA LEU A 464 51.02 -50.15 -8.56
C LEU A 464 51.45 -51.59 -8.83
N ASP A 465 51.91 -51.85 -10.06
CA ASP A 465 52.46 -53.15 -10.46
C ASP A 465 53.69 -53.55 -9.61
N SER A 466 54.36 -52.58 -8.99
CA SER A 466 55.46 -52.80 -8.04
C SER A 466 55.02 -53.31 -6.65
N GLY A 467 53.71 -53.47 -6.41
CA GLY A 467 53.15 -53.93 -5.12
C GLY A 467 52.99 -52.83 -4.07
N LYS A 468 53.29 -51.58 -4.42
CA LYS A 468 53.16 -50.40 -3.55
C LYS A 468 51.79 -49.75 -3.70
N LEU A 469 51.34 -49.10 -2.63
CA LEU A 469 50.12 -48.28 -2.63
C LEU A 469 50.47 -46.81 -2.86
N GLY A 470 49.94 -46.24 -3.95
CA GLY A 470 49.89 -44.81 -4.18
C GLY A 470 48.70 -44.17 -3.45
N ILE A 471 48.96 -43.13 -2.66
CA ILE A 471 47.96 -42.31 -1.99
C ILE A 471 48.12 -40.89 -2.51
N PHE A 472 47.09 -40.38 -3.17
CA PHE A 472 47.06 -39.03 -3.73
C PHE A 472 45.98 -38.20 -3.03
N LEU A 473 46.33 -37.00 -2.61
CA LEU A 473 45.39 -35.98 -2.15
C LEU A 473 45.74 -34.66 -2.82
N SER A 474 44.74 -33.98 -3.36
CA SER A 474 44.88 -32.66 -3.93
C SER A 474 43.72 -31.76 -3.55
N ASP A 475 44.01 -30.47 -3.46
CA ASP A 475 43.03 -29.42 -3.28
C ASP A 475 43.21 -28.38 -4.39
N VAL A 476 42.09 -28.00 -5.01
CA VAL A 476 42.02 -26.99 -6.06
C VAL A 476 41.54 -25.70 -5.43
N SER A 477 42.30 -24.62 -5.60
CA SER A 477 41.97 -23.32 -5.01
C SER A 477 40.53 -22.86 -5.33
N GLY A 478 39.76 -22.55 -4.28
CA GLY A 478 38.35 -22.17 -4.39
C GLY A 478 37.40 -23.38 -4.45
N HIS A 479 36.10 -23.15 -4.40
CA HIS A 479 35.10 -24.23 -4.32
C HIS A 479 34.05 -24.13 -5.42
N GLY A 480 33.17 -25.13 -5.53
CA GLY A 480 32.07 -25.15 -6.50
C GLY A 480 32.44 -25.73 -7.88
N ILE A 481 31.61 -25.47 -8.88
CA ILE A 481 31.69 -26.14 -10.20
C ILE A 481 33.07 -25.99 -10.88
N PRO A 482 33.71 -24.80 -10.93
CA PRO A 482 35.02 -24.67 -11.59
C PRO A 482 36.10 -25.53 -10.93
N ALA A 483 36.14 -25.56 -9.59
CA ALA A 483 37.10 -26.37 -8.84
C ALA A 483 36.87 -27.86 -9.06
N ALA A 484 35.61 -28.31 -9.07
CA ALA A 484 35.23 -29.71 -9.30
C ALA A 484 35.62 -30.25 -10.70
N ILE A 485 35.50 -29.41 -11.73
CA ILE A 485 35.92 -29.78 -13.09
C ILE A 485 37.44 -29.98 -13.12
N ILE A 486 38.20 -29.09 -12.47
CA ILE A 486 39.65 -29.18 -12.41
C ILE A 486 40.09 -30.40 -11.59
N ALA A 487 39.45 -30.66 -10.46
CA ALA A 487 39.66 -31.85 -9.64
C ALA A 487 39.46 -33.14 -10.46
N SER A 488 38.40 -33.18 -11.28
CA SER A 488 38.14 -34.30 -12.19
C SER A 488 39.21 -34.47 -13.28
N MET A 489 39.76 -33.37 -13.79
CA MET A 489 40.89 -33.40 -14.73
C MET A 489 42.19 -33.90 -14.07
N VAL A 490 42.44 -33.48 -12.82
CA VAL A 490 43.57 -33.97 -12.03
C VAL A 490 43.45 -35.46 -11.79
N LYS A 491 42.27 -35.97 -11.42
CA LYS A 491 42.04 -37.41 -11.32
C LYS A 491 42.48 -38.13 -12.58
N LEU A 492 41.94 -37.71 -13.73
CA LEU A 492 42.20 -38.41 -14.99
C LEU A 492 43.70 -38.40 -15.31
N ALA A 493 44.37 -37.27 -15.10
CA ALA A 493 45.82 -37.18 -15.26
C ALA A 493 46.56 -38.09 -14.27
N PHE A 494 46.16 -38.10 -13.00
CA PHE A 494 46.73 -38.95 -11.97
C PHE A 494 46.60 -40.43 -12.32
N SER A 495 45.40 -40.92 -12.66
CA SER A 495 45.16 -42.33 -13.00
C SER A 495 46.01 -42.82 -14.19
N ILE A 496 46.39 -41.92 -15.10
CA ILE A 496 47.24 -42.21 -16.27
C ILE A 496 48.73 -42.16 -15.89
N GLU A 497 49.18 -41.10 -15.22
CA GLU A 497 50.61 -40.85 -14.98
C GLU A 497 51.19 -41.73 -13.86
N SER A 498 50.39 -42.05 -12.84
CA SER A 498 50.81 -42.91 -11.72
C SER A 498 51.19 -44.33 -12.16
N ARG A 499 50.65 -44.84 -13.27
CA ARG A 499 50.98 -46.18 -13.82
C ARG A 499 52.30 -46.21 -14.58
N LYS A 500 52.84 -45.04 -14.95
CA LYS A 500 54.02 -44.93 -15.79
C LYS A 500 55.31 -44.77 -14.98
N ASN A 501 55.22 -44.34 -13.73
CA ASN A 501 56.39 -43.97 -12.94
C ASN A 501 56.18 -44.23 -11.44
N ASP A 502 57.19 -44.84 -10.82
CA ASP A 502 57.28 -45.12 -9.38
C ASP A 502 58.01 -44.00 -8.59
N ASP A 503 58.31 -42.87 -9.23
CA ASP A 503 58.81 -41.64 -8.58
C ASP A 503 57.65 -40.66 -8.33
N PRO A 504 57.27 -40.41 -7.06
CA PRO A 504 56.18 -39.50 -6.74
C PRO A 504 56.38 -38.08 -7.28
N ALA A 505 57.62 -37.59 -7.32
CA ALA A 505 57.88 -36.25 -7.82
C ALA A 505 57.64 -36.14 -9.32
N GLU A 506 58.02 -37.16 -10.09
CA GLU A 506 57.82 -37.15 -11.54
C GLU A 506 56.35 -37.36 -11.93
N VAL A 507 55.58 -38.11 -11.14
CA VAL A 507 54.11 -38.21 -11.33
C VAL A 507 53.47 -36.83 -11.18
N LEU A 508 53.77 -36.09 -10.12
CA LEU A 508 53.26 -34.73 -9.91
C LEU A 508 53.69 -33.76 -11.03
N ARG A 509 54.96 -33.84 -11.48
CA ARG A 509 55.44 -33.04 -12.64
C ARG A 509 54.70 -33.39 -13.92
N SER A 510 54.42 -34.67 -14.15
CA SER A 510 53.73 -35.14 -15.36
C SER A 510 52.27 -34.71 -15.39
N ILE A 511 51.58 -34.73 -14.24
CA ILE A 511 50.23 -34.18 -14.09
C ILE A 511 50.24 -32.68 -14.40
N ASN A 512 51.12 -31.92 -13.73
CA ASN A 512 51.24 -30.48 -13.94
C ASN A 512 51.55 -30.11 -15.39
N ARG A 513 52.43 -30.86 -16.06
CA ARG A 513 52.75 -30.65 -17.48
C ARG A 513 51.57 -30.96 -18.39
N SER A 514 50.85 -32.06 -18.14
CA SER A 514 49.71 -32.51 -18.96
C SER A 514 48.50 -31.58 -18.90
N LEU A 515 48.36 -30.89 -17.77
CA LEU A 515 47.27 -29.96 -17.50
C LEU A 515 47.70 -28.48 -17.55
N SER A 516 48.96 -28.21 -17.90
CA SER A 516 49.50 -26.86 -18.03
C SER A 516 48.65 -25.99 -18.97
N GLY A 517 48.33 -24.78 -18.50
CA GLY A 517 47.44 -23.85 -19.22
C GLY A 517 45.95 -24.20 -19.17
N LYS A 518 45.55 -25.31 -18.54
CA LYS A 518 44.14 -25.74 -18.45
C LYS A 518 43.48 -25.45 -17.09
N TYR A 519 44.22 -24.91 -16.14
CA TYR A 519 43.74 -24.58 -14.78
C TYR A 519 43.03 -23.20 -14.70
N GLY A 520 43.08 -22.39 -15.76
CA GLY A 520 42.53 -21.03 -15.74
C GLY A 520 43.24 -20.14 -14.73
N LYS A 521 42.50 -19.64 -13.73
CA LYS A 521 43.04 -18.87 -12.59
C LYS A 521 43.27 -19.70 -11.33
N HIS A 522 42.88 -20.97 -11.36
CA HIS A 522 43.00 -21.86 -10.21
C HIS A 522 44.42 -22.43 -10.15
N PHE A 523 44.84 -22.76 -8.95
CA PHE A 523 46.07 -23.49 -8.66
C PHE A 523 45.74 -24.72 -7.81
N ILE A 524 46.65 -25.68 -7.76
CA ILE A 524 46.38 -26.97 -7.13
C ILE A 524 47.51 -27.33 -6.19
N THR A 525 47.16 -27.62 -4.94
CA THR A 525 48.09 -28.23 -4.00
C THR A 525 47.92 -29.75 -4.05
N ALA A 526 49.00 -30.53 -3.99
CA ALA A 526 48.85 -31.98 -3.87
C ALA A 526 49.98 -32.67 -3.11
N ALA A 527 49.63 -33.74 -2.41
CA ALA A 527 50.52 -34.69 -1.78
C ALA A 527 50.39 -36.05 -2.47
N TYR A 528 51.53 -36.65 -2.83
CA TYR A 528 51.55 -38.01 -3.37
C TYR A 528 52.55 -38.88 -2.62
N LEU A 529 52.05 -39.98 -2.06
CA LEU A 529 52.83 -40.94 -1.27
C LEU A 529 52.81 -42.30 -1.94
N LEU A 530 53.95 -42.97 -1.98
CA LEU A 530 54.08 -44.39 -2.29
C LEU A 530 54.46 -45.15 -1.03
N VAL A 531 53.59 -46.06 -0.62
CA VAL A 531 53.75 -46.83 0.61
C VAL A 531 53.93 -48.30 0.27
N ASP A 532 55.01 -48.89 0.75
CA ASP A 532 55.21 -50.33 0.73
C ASP A 532 54.69 -50.93 2.05
N GLY A 533 53.61 -51.73 1.96
CA GLY A 533 52.99 -52.34 3.12
C GLY A 533 53.81 -53.48 3.75
N GLU A 534 54.74 -54.10 3.03
CA GLU A 534 55.58 -55.17 3.59
C GLU A 534 56.74 -54.59 4.37
N THR A 535 57.39 -53.57 3.82
CA THR A 535 58.57 -52.97 4.45
C THR A 535 58.21 -51.83 5.39
N GLY A 536 57.10 -51.11 5.16
CA GLY A 536 56.75 -49.86 5.83
C GLY A 536 57.48 -48.63 5.26
N ARG A 537 58.18 -48.77 4.13
CA ARG A 537 58.88 -47.67 3.46
C ARG A 537 57.87 -46.74 2.78
N VAL A 538 58.07 -45.43 2.97
CA VAL A 538 57.23 -44.38 2.39
C VAL A 538 58.10 -43.42 1.59
N VAL A 539 57.72 -43.22 0.33
CA VAL A 539 58.33 -42.22 -0.56
C VAL A 539 57.28 -41.14 -0.83
N TYR A 540 57.58 -39.90 -0.48
CA TYR A 540 56.61 -38.79 -0.49
C TYR A 540 57.13 -37.62 -1.33
N SER A 541 56.26 -37.04 -2.17
CA SER A 541 56.49 -35.75 -2.83
C SER A 541 55.33 -34.79 -2.58
N ASN A 542 55.68 -33.51 -2.42
CA ASN A 542 54.75 -32.43 -2.17
C ASN A 542 54.74 -31.42 -3.32
N ALA A 543 53.55 -30.94 -3.68
CA ALA A 543 53.32 -29.83 -4.59
C ALA A 543 52.53 -28.71 -3.89
N GLY A 544 53.09 -28.18 -2.80
CA GLY A 544 52.52 -27.05 -2.05
C GLY A 544 51.35 -27.39 -1.13
N HIS A 545 51.08 -28.68 -0.88
CA HIS A 545 50.04 -29.17 0.02
C HIS A 545 50.47 -29.09 1.49
N PRO A 546 49.51 -29.07 2.45
CA PRO A 546 49.83 -29.16 3.87
C PRO A 546 50.75 -30.35 4.19
N PRO A 547 51.68 -30.20 5.17
CA PRO A 547 52.59 -31.28 5.54
C PRO A 547 51.86 -32.54 6.00
N VAL A 548 52.35 -33.72 5.59
CA VAL A 548 51.85 -34.99 6.12
C VAL A 548 52.23 -35.08 7.59
N VAL A 549 51.29 -35.46 8.45
CA VAL A 549 51.55 -35.66 9.89
C VAL A 549 51.87 -37.12 10.14
N SER A 550 53.01 -37.38 10.77
CA SER A 550 53.39 -38.69 11.28
C SER A 550 53.21 -38.74 12.79
N ILE A 551 52.54 -39.76 13.28
CA ILE A 551 52.34 -39.99 14.71
C ILE A 551 53.02 -41.31 15.06
N ALA A 552 54.11 -41.21 15.81
CA ALA A 552 54.85 -42.38 16.23
C ALA A 552 54.15 -43.05 17.43
N ARG A 553 53.97 -44.37 17.37
CA ARG A 553 53.26 -45.09 18.45
C ARG A 553 53.98 -45.01 19.80
N GLU A 554 55.31 -44.98 19.79
CA GLU A 554 56.14 -44.98 20.99
C GLU A 554 56.07 -43.66 21.77
N SER A 555 56.03 -42.52 21.07
CA SER A 555 56.01 -41.20 21.71
C SER A 555 54.61 -40.60 21.84
N GLY A 556 53.66 -41.03 21.00
CA GLY A 556 52.33 -40.41 20.91
C GLY A 556 52.34 -38.99 20.32
N GLU A 557 53.51 -38.51 19.89
CA GLU A 557 53.72 -37.14 19.42
C GLU A 557 53.43 -37.03 17.92
N ALA A 558 52.68 -35.99 17.53
CA ALA A 558 52.42 -35.67 16.13
C ALA A 558 53.56 -34.82 15.56
N ARG A 559 54.16 -35.27 14.45
CA ARG A 559 55.28 -34.58 13.78
C ARG A 559 54.96 -34.31 12.33
N GLU A 560 55.21 -33.09 11.88
CA GLU A 560 55.11 -32.72 10.47
C GLU A 560 56.28 -33.30 9.67
N ILE A 561 55.97 -33.99 8.58
CA ILE A 561 56.92 -34.32 7.52
C ILE A 561 56.91 -33.15 6.53
N PHE A 562 57.64 -32.10 6.89
CA PHE A 562 57.73 -30.90 6.06
C PHE A 562 58.61 -31.15 4.83
N LEU A 563 58.01 -31.02 3.65
CA LEU A 563 58.70 -31.10 2.36
C LEU A 563 58.27 -29.92 1.49
N PRO A 564 59.17 -28.96 1.17
CA PRO A 564 58.82 -27.84 0.33
C PRO A 564 58.56 -28.28 -1.12
N GLY A 565 57.58 -27.67 -1.76
CA GLY A 565 57.25 -27.89 -3.17
C GLY A 565 56.48 -26.72 -3.74
N TRP A 566 56.60 -26.49 -5.05
CA TRP A 566 55.81 -25.49 -5.77
C TRP A 566 54.37 -25.98 -5.95
N ILE A 567 53.42 -25.04 -5.98
CA ILE A 567 52.01 -25.31 -6.26
C ILE A 567 51.85 -25.62 -7.75
N MET A 568 51.00 -26.60 -8.09
CA MET A 568 50.70 -26.92 -9.49
C MET A 568 49.84 -25.83 -10.16
N GLY A 569 50.06 -25.64 -11.45
CA GLY A 569 49.37 -24.67 -12.29
C GLY A 569 50.02 -23.29 -12.39
N MET A 570 51.02 -22.97 -11.56
CA MET A 570 51.76 -21.70 -11.63
C MET A 570 52.90 -21.72 -12.66
N ASP A 571 53.67 -22.82 -12.70
CA ASP A 571 54.80 -23.00 -13.62
C ASP A 571 54.73 -24.40 -14.24
N PRO A 572 54.84 -24.55 -15.58
CA PRO A 572 54.88 -25.87 -16.22
C PRO A 572 56.02 -26.78 -15.72
N ASN A 573 57.13 -26.19 -15.26
CA ASN A 573 58.29 -26.86 -14.68
C ASN A 573 58.18 -26.90 -13.15
N LEU A 574 57.26 -27.72 -12.65
CA LEU A 574 57.02 -27.91 -11.22
C LEU A 574 58.31 -28.30 -10.48
N LYS A 575 58.72 -27.47 -9.51
CA LYS A 575 59.87 -27.77 -8.63
C LYS A 575 59.39 -28.44 -7.36
N ASN A 576 59.64 -29.73 -7.27
CA ASN A 576 59.31 -30.58 -6.13
C ASN A 576 60.44 -31.56 -5.83
N SER A 577 60.52 -31.95 -4.56
CA SER A 577 61.50 -32.89 -4.03
C SER A 577 60.83 -34.18 -3.59
N VAL A 578 61.64 -35.18 -3.23
CA VAL A 578 61.19 -36.44 -2.65
C VAL A 578 61.83 -36.59 -1.27
N ILE A 579 61.06 -37.09 -0.31
CA ILE A 579 61.58 -37.61 0.95
C ILE A 579 61.28 -39.11 1.04
N ASP A 580 62.21 -39.86 1.63
CA ASP A 580 62.13 -41.31 1.80
C ASP A 580 62.34 -41.61 3.28
N PHE A 581 61.36 -42.25 3.91
CA PHE A 581 61.39 -42.56 5.33
C PHE A 581 60.70 -43.89 5.62
N GLN A 582 60.90 -44.36 6.85
CA GLN A 582 60.50 -45.68 7.29
C GLN A 582 59.47 -45.56 8.41
N MET A 583 58.29 -46.16 8.23
CA MET A 583 57.30 -46.29 9.31
C MET A 583 57.64 -47.47 10.22
N LYS A 584 57.37 -47.32 11.51
CA LYS A 584 57.42 -48.43 12.48
C LYS A 584 56.04 -49.05 12.68
N PRO A 585 55.98 -50.34 13.05
CA PRO A 585 54.74 -51.00 13.44
C PRO A 585 53.88 -50.18 14.42
N GLY A 586 52.67 -49.85 14.02
CA GLY A 586 51.71 -49.08 14.80
C GLY A 586 51.75 -47.57 14.58
N ASP A 587 52.68 -47.06 13.77
CA ASP A 587 52.70 -45.64 13.38
C ASP A 587 51.51 -45.29 12.49
N ARG A 588 51.11 -44.02 12.56
CA ARG A 588 50.01 -43.44 11.80
C ARG A 588 50.49 -42.29 10.94
N LEU A 589 50.09 -42.27 9.68
CA LEU A 589 50.18 -41.07 8.82
C LEU A 589 48.81 -40.44 8.64
N VAL A 590 48.78 -39.11 8.64
CA VAL A 590 47.59 -38.30 8.41
C VAL A 590 47.88 -37.31 7.30
N ILE A 591 47.07 -37.35 6.24
CA ILE A 591 47.13 -36.47 5.08
C ILE A 591 45.81 -35.71 5.08
N TYR A 592 45.85 -34.39 4.92
CA TYR A 592 44.68 -33.55 5.10
C TYR A 592 44.73 -32.31 4.22
N THR A 593 43.56 -31.75 3.93
CA THR A 593 43.42 -30.45 3.26
C THR A 593 43.32 -29.32 4.28
N ASP A 594 43.74 -28.12 3.87
CA ASP A 594 43.82 -26.95 4.75
C ASP A 594 42.46 -26.52 5.30
N GLY A 595 41.35 -26.87 4.65
CA GLY A 595 39.98 -26.70 5.17
C GLY A 595 39.76 -27.25 6.59
N ILE A 596 40.57 -28.23 7.04
CA ILE A 596 40.57 -28.70 8.43
C ILE A 596 41.19 -27.68 9.39
N THR A 597 42.36 -27.16 9.05
CA THR A 597 43.13 -26.26 9.92
C THR A 597 42.67 -24.82 9.81
N GLU A 598 42.12 -24.42 8.68
CA GLU A 598 41.64 -23.07 8.39
C GLU A 598 40.16 -22.85 8.73
N ALA A 599 39.44 -23.91 9.13
CA ALA A 599 38.04 -23.83 9.55
C ALA A 599 37.79 -22.70 10.57
N ARG A 600 36.74 -21.91 10.36
CA ARG A 600 36.45 -20.72 11.17
C ARG A 600 35.28 -20.91 12.13
N SER A 601 35.40 -20.32 13.32
CA SER A 601 34.30 -20.20 14.28
C SER A 601 33.30 -19.12 13.86
N VAL A 602 32.15 -19.02 14.55
CA VAL A 602 31.18 -17.93 14.36
C VAL A 602 31.80 -16.55 14.62
N ALA A 603 32.83 -16.47 15.47
CA ALA A 603 33.58 -15.25 15.75
C ALA A 603 34.71 -14.97 14.73
N GLY A 604 34.91 -15.85 13.73
CA GLY A 604 35.95 -15.71 12.71
C GLY A 604 37.32 -16.27 13.12
N GLU A 605 37.45 -16.89 14.29
CA GLU A 605 38.69 -17.50 14.77
C GLU A 605 38.99 -18.79 14.00
N ILE A 606 40.25 -18.96 13.58
CA ILE A 606 40.71 -20.15 12.87
C ILE A 606 40.90 -21.31 13.87
N TYR A 607 40.57 -22.54 13.45
CA TYR A 607 40.75 -23.75 14.26
C TYR A 607 42.23 -23.95 14.61
N GLY A 608 43.08 -23.93 13.59
CA GLY A 608 44.53 -23.85 13.69
C GLY A 608 45.22 -25.19 13.93
N PHE A 609 46.49 -25.25 13.52
CA PHE A 609 47.34 -26.45 13.62
C PHE A 609 47.48 -26.97 15.05
N GLN A 610 47.59 -26.09 16.06
CA GLN A 610 47.75 -26.50 17.46
C GLN A 610 46.58 -27.34 17.97
N LYS A 611 45.34 -26.96 17.65
CA LYS A 611 44.15 -27.72 18.07
C LYS A 611 44.04 -29.03 17.28
N PHE A 612 44.41 -29.00 16.00
CA PHE A 612 44.43 -30.17 15.14
C PHE A 612 45.41 -31.23 15.65
N TYR A 613 46.68 -30.88 15.85
CA TYR A 613 47.71 -31.82 16.33
C TYR A 613 47.40 -32.36 17.71
N LYS A 614 46.97 -31.51 18.63
CA LYS A 614 46.55 -31.96 19.97
C LYS A 614 45.42 -33.00 19.91
N LEU A 615 44.44 -32.80 19.04
CA LEU A 615 43.35 -33.77 18.86
C LEU A 615 43.88 -35.11 18.33
N LEU A 616 44.83 -35.09 17.40
CA LEU A 616 45.45 -36.31 16.88
C LEU A 616 46.24 -37.07 17.97
N GLU A 617 47.04 -36.34 18.76
CA GLU A 617 47.86 -36.88 19.86
C GLU A 617 47.00 -37.53 20.96
N ASP A 618 45.95 -36.83 21.40
CA ASP A 618 45.03 -37.29 22.44
C ASP A 618 44.26 -38.56 22.04
N ASN A 619 44.23 -38.90 20.75
CA ASN A 619 43.38 -39.94 20.17
C ASN A 619 44.15 -40.98 19.32
N ILE A 620 45.44 -41.22 19.61
CA ILE A 620 46.23 -42.23 18.88
C ILE A 620 45.66 -43.66 18.99
N SER A 621 45.00 -43.97 20.11
CA SER A 621 44.55 -45.34 20.42
C SER A 621 43.26 -45.76 19.71
N ILE A 622 42.52 -44.81 19.13
CA ILE A 622 41.29 -45.12 18.38
C ILE A 622 41.61 -45.40 16.92
N SER A 623 40.77 -46.22 16.28
CA SER A 623 40.85 -46.52 14.84
C SER A 623 40.74 -45.26 13.98
N GLY A 624 41.41 -45.23 12.83
CA GLY A 624 41.35 -44.11 11.88
C GLY A 624 39.93 -43.62 11.55
N GLU A 625 39.00 -44.54 11.30
CA GLU A 625 37.57 -44.22 11.04
C GLU A 625 36.96 -43.36 12.18
N LYS A 626 37.10 -43.82 13.43
CA LYS A 626 36.61 -43.08 14.61
C LYS A 626 37.32 -41.75 14.83
N LEU A 627 38.60 -41.66 14.50
CA LEU A 627 39.36 -40.42 14.60
C LEU A 627 38.88 -39.39 13.58
N ALA A 628 38.64 -39.82 12.34
CA ALA A 628 38.07 -38.96 11.31
C ALA A 628 36.69 -38.43 11.73
N ASP A 629 35.83 -39.30 12.26
CA ASP A 629 34.51 -38.92 12.76
C ASP A 629 34.58 -37.91 13.91
N LEU A 630 35.49 -38.15 14.86
CA LEU A 630 35.72 -37.25 15.98
C LEU A 630 36.20 -35.88 15.51
N LEU A 631 37.17 -35.83 14.60
CA LEU A 631 37.71 -34.59 14.06
C LEU A 631 36.62 -33.78 13.35
N PHE A 632 35.88 -34.39 12.40
CA PHE A 632 34.82 -33.70 11.66
C PHE A 632 33.71 -33.19 12.59
N SER A 633 33.33 -33.98 13.59
CA SER A 633 32.33 -33.54 14.58
C SER A 633 32.84 -32.38 15.44
N THR A 634 34.14 -32.34 15.74
CA THR A 634 34.78 -31.27 16.52
C THR A 634 34.84 -29.97 15.72
N ILE A 635 35.24 -30.04 14.44
CA ILE A 635 35.28 -28.89 13.55
C ILE A 635 33.87 -28.34 13.31
N ARG A 636 32.87 -29.20 13.10
CA ARG A 636 31.47 -28.77 12.94
C ARG A 636 30.95 -28.03 14.17
N LYS A 637 31.25 -28.52 15.38
CA LYS A 637 30.91 -27.84 16.62
C LYS A 637 31.64 -26.49 16.74
N PHE A 638 32.92 -26.45 16.40
CA PHE A 638 33.73 -25.23 16.41
C PHE A 638 33.18 -24.17 15.44
N ALA A 639 32.74 -24.59 14.26
CA ALA A 639 32.13 -23.74 13.23
C ALA A 639 30.68 -23.28 13.56
N GLY A 640 30.13 -23.68 14.72
CA GLY A 640 28.79 -23.28 15.15
C GLY A 640 27.65 -24.13 14.57
N ASN A 641 27.90 -25.41 14.25
CA ASN A 641 26.93 -26.35 13.70
C ASN A 641 26.28 -25.89 12.38
N ARG A 642 27.04 -25.21 11.53
CA ARG A 642 26.60 -24.89 10.16
C ARG A 642 26.31 -26.17 9.37
N LYS A 643 25.37 -26.07 8.43
CA LYS A 643 25.01 -27.18 7.54
C LYS A 643 26.14 -27.56 6.58
N HIS A 644 26.93 -26.58 6.15
CA HIS A 644 28.06 -26.74 5.25
C HIS A 644 29.29 -26.01 5.80
N PHE A 645 30.48 -26.52 5.50
CA PHE A 645 31.76 -25.87 5.82
C PHE A 645 32.05 -24.71 4.85
N GLU A 646 33.03 -23.86 5.19
CA GLU A 646 33.45 -22.75 4.32
C GLU A 646 34.36 -23.22 3.18
N ASP A 647 35.10 -24.29 3.40
CA ASP A 647 35.95 -24.95 2.41
C ASP A 647 35.77 -26.48 2.47
N ASP A 648 36.29 -27.18 1.48
CA ASP A 648 36.25 -28.64 1.46
C ASP A 648 37.17 -29.22 2.54
N LEU A 649 36.71 -30.30 3.17
CA LEU A 649 37.47 -30.98 4.21
C LEU A 649 37.73 -32.40 3.75
N THR A 650 39.00 -32.77 3.62
CA THR A 650 39.41 -34.13 3.31
C THR A 650 40.51 -34.60 4.27
N LEU A 651 40.34 -35.81 4.78
CA LEU A 651 41.25 -36.47 5.71
C LEU A 651 41.48 -37.91 5.27
N ILE A 652 42.75 -38.28 5.11
CA ILE A 652 43.19 -39.65 4.89
C ILE A 652 44.07 -40.05 6.07
N ILE A 653 43.74 -41.16 6.71
CA ILE A 653 44.49 -41.76 7.81
C ILE A 653 45.00 -43.12 7.35
N LEU A 654 46.28 -43.37 7.55
CA LEU A 654 46.96 -44.62 7.25
C LEU A 654 47.59 -45.18 8.54
N ASP A 655 47.11 -46.32 8.99
CA ASP A 655 47.67 -47.07 10.11
C ASP A 655 48.55 -48.22 9.60
N TYR A 656 49.81 -48.26 10.00
CA TYR A 656 50.70 -49.38 9.69
C TYR A 656 50.61 -50.46 10.77
N GLN A 657 50.10 -51.64 10.41
CA GLN A 657 49.83 -52.76 11.31
C GLN A 657 50.42 -54.07 10.75
N PRO A 658 51.71 -54.36 10.99
CA PRO A 658 52.28 -55.61 10.52
C PRO A 658 51.62 -56.81 11.18
N VAL A 659 51.35 -57.86 10.39
CA VAL A 659 50.75 -59.11 10.89
C VAL A 659 51.61 -59.69 12.01
N SER A 660 51.01 -59.89 13.18
CA SER A 660 51.64 -60.64 14.28
C SER A 660 51.82 -62.11 13.85
N GLU A 661 53.03 -62.67 13.98
CA GLU A 661 53.39 -64.07 13.69
C GLU A 661 52.52 -65.15 14.40
N SER A 662 51.60 -64.78 15.29
CA SER A 662 50.73 -65.73 16.00
C SER A 662 49.66 -66.42 15.13
N GLN A 663 49.40 -65.96 13.89
CA GLN A 663 48.47 -66.65 12.98
C GLN A 663 49.12 -67.70 12.07
N SER A 664 50.43 -67.64 11.82
CA SER A 664 51.15 -68.66 11.02
C SER A 664 51.15 -70.05 11.68
N LYS A 665 51.12 -70.12 13.03
CA LYS A 665 51.04 -71.41 13.74
C LYS A 665 49.68 -72.12 13.64
N ARG A 666 48.60 -71.45 13.22
CA ARG A 666 47.29 -72.11 13.05
C ARG A 666 47.17 -72.87 11.72
N GLU A 667 47.90 -72.49 10.68
CA GLU A 667 47.88 -73.21 9.39
C GLU A 667 48.85 -74.40 9.33
N VAL A 668 49.93 -74.41 10.12
CA VAL A 668 50.86 -75.55 10.17
C VAL A 668 50.33 -76.69 11.05
N THR A 669 49.39 -76.41 11.97
CA THR A 669 48.79 -77.47 12.82
C THR A 669 47.59 -78.16 12.16
N SER A 670 47.02 -77.61 11.07
CA SER A 670 45.91 -78.25 10.34
C SER A 670 46.36 -79.23 9.26
N THR A 671 47.65 -79.26 8.90
CA THR A 671 48.22 -80.15 7.90
C THR A 671 48.75 -81.48 8.46
N LEU A 672 48.70 -81.69 9.79
CA LEU A 672 49.12 -82.94 10.45
C LEU A 672 47.96 -83.82 10.98
N SER A 673 46.69 -83.50 10.68
CA SER A 673 45.54 -84.33 11.10
C SER A 673 44.72 -84.96 9.95
N LYS A 674 45.33 -85.18 8.79
CA LYS A 674 44.75 -86.01 7.72
C LYS A 674 45.76 -87.03 7.22
N ASN A 675 45.90 -88.11 7.98
CA ASN A 675 46.13 -89.46 7.47
C ASN A 675 45.12 -90.38 8.14
#